data_AF-E4YPY2-F1
#
_entry.id   AF-E4YPY2-F1
#
_cell.length_a   1.000
_cell.length_b   1.000
_cell.length_c   1.000
_cell.angle_alpha   90.00
_cell.angle_beta   90.00
_cell.angle_gamma   90.00
#
_symmetry.space_group_name_H-M   'P 1'
#
loop_
_entity.id
_entity.type
_entity.pdbx_description
1 polymer ?
#
loop_
_entity_poly.entity_id
_entity_poly.type
_entity_poly.pdbx_seq_one_letter_code
_entity_poly.pdbx_strand_id
1 'polypeptide(L)'
;MKLFAFTASAVLGARNSPHLITLPDFDWHGGEYGDLRVQPWQVPYLVKLGYNKENLIIDENAPSVSPNKGSRGLITYANLWQGQTDTSDGRYLVPYTLDATVPAEHHQQIHDELDDFSLAMGCLKFVHDPDQSYTNGVWVMGETSSGDGCWSYVGQCSGCQDEYAHIPFGWQALRLPNWCVTIGGVHHEFLHAIGYLHEQDRPDYADWISDREGAGDIDSSVWIDTGHPFEPASNVMYSGFTLLSGKKYDPHPLLTTTDAEQGWELYCKAEKEASHPMEPRSKCLHEDEVGVVRPLFEHKFCDGFNDCLDGEDEDGRLATCEEGPKTELGCCADITSSWSGANCLANGVVNGKDRYSCNDGRELRWEPSSGWFYAAEEGGWGAFATGTPDHDSTCIGDHNEFKTDYPWNGYNLLLGCKKGDGPGVPTACADHDCSDEKYCSLDASDARGYECICRVEGTCTSTTTPPDTTSYTHTTTPTTTPAPPTCSCDPACTDGYVCMDAECLDIDECAEGTDNCHSFEQCVNLPGKFRCDPGEVSCDAFSNPAWKGRKNTKYIYKNEKSALLQTKFRVKNSPVNPRTDLYQGFIAWTKDVCGNDFLKKLRSGEVGVELIDSEDVYDLNYAYFKNDGRYSMGGFSFESTQVVVKDTPWTFKSGVATKNMGADDVQIMLTGLDKVTFLDSKGMDWCLLTLANAIMPADDYPAHLTQCVFENKKFWNAPANPN
;
A
#
# COMPACT_ATOMS: atom_id res chain seq x y z
N MET A 1 -29.98 67.02 11.73
CA MET A 1 -29.11 66.06 12.43
C MET A 1 -28.06 65.63 11.42
N LYS A 2 -26.91 66.31 11.43
CA LYS A 2 -25.62 65.83 11.96
C LYS A 2 -25.07 64.64 11.14
N LEU A 3 -23.90 64.69 10.50
CA LEU A 3 -22.87 65.72 10.38
C LEU A 3 -21.85 65.26 9.30
N PHE A 4 -21.43 66.19 8.45
CA PHE A 4 -20.22 66.33 7.61
C PHE A 4 -19.70 65.24 6.64
N ALA A 5 -19.70 65.65 5.36
CA ALA A 5 -18.62 65.43 4.41
C ALA A 5 -17.44 66.39 4.71
N PHE A 6 -16.20 65.93 4.50
CA PHE A 6 -15.06 66.80 4.22
C PHE A 6 -14.14 66.15 3.18
N THR A 7 -13.79 66.97 2.19
CA THR A 7 -12.95 66.74 1.01
C THR A 7 -11.46 66.86 1.32
N ALA A 8 -10.60 66.14 0.57
CA ALA A 8 -9.55 66.72 -0.31
C ALA A 8 -8.32 65.80 -0.48
N SER A 9 -7.83 65.78 -1.72
CA SER A 9 -6.73 64.99 -2.24
C SER A 9 -5.31 65.42 -1.80
N ALA A 10 -4.42 64.43 -1.92
CA ALA A 10 -3.01 64.49 -2.33
C ALA A 10 -1.93 64.99 -1.35
N VAL A 11 -1.10 64.04 -0.90
CA VAL A 11 0.36 64.21 -0.84
C VAL A 11 1.00 62.92 -1.39
N LEU A 12 1.66 63.04 -2.54
CA LEU A 12 2.62 62.08 -3.07
C LEU A 12 3.87 62.13 -2.20
N GLY A 13 4.32 60.97 -1.70
CA GLY A 13 5.56 60.84 -0.95
C GLY A 13 5.89 59.37 -0.73
N ALA A 14 6.59 58.78 -1.69
CA ALA A 14 7.02 57.40 -1.70
C ALA A 14 7.86 57.02 -0.46
N ARG A 15 7.42 55.98 0.25
CA ARG A 15 8.26 54.99 0.95
C ARG A 15 7.53 53.64 0.89
N ASN A 16 7.84 52.85 -0.13
CA ASN A 16 7.47 51.45 -0.18
C ASN A 16 8.32 50.69 0.84
N SER A 17 7.71 50.34 1.97
CA SER A 17 8.05 49.12 2.70
C SER A 17 6.84 48.21 2.56
N PRO A 18 6.93 47.03 1.91
CA PRO A 18 5.80 46.13 1.87
C PRO A 18 5.58 45.63 3.30
N HIS A 19 4.42 45.97 3.86
CA HIS A 19 3.89 45.32 5.04
C HIS A 19 3.74 43.83 4.72
N LEU A 20 4.43 42.97 5.48
CA LEU A 20 4.11 41.54 5.54
C LEU A 20 2.66 41.41 5.98
N ILE A 21 1.79 41.04 5.05
CA ILE A 21 0.47 40.50 5.35
C ILE A 21 0.71 39.01 5.57
N THR A 22 0.63 38.56 6.83
CA THR A 22 0.56 37.14 7.17
C THR A 22 -0.81 36.63 6.72
N LEU A 23 -0.85 35.87 5.63
CA LEU A 23 -2.00 35.08 5.20
C LEU A 23 -1.89 33.66 5.77
N PRO A 24 -3.01 32.97 6.04
CA PRO A 24 -3.00 31.61 6.60
C PRO A 24 -2.38 30.61 5.62
N ASP A 25 -1.60 29.67 6.15
CA ASP A 25 -0.94 28.58 5.42
C ASP A 25 -1.96 27.81 4.55
N PHE A 26 -1.66 27.66 3.25
CA PHE A 26 -2.47 26.88 2.31
C PHE A 26 -1.90 25.45 2.25
N ASP A 27 -2.69 24.49 2.73
CA ASP A 27 -2.39 23.06 2.75
C ASP A 27 -2.70 22.44 1.36
N TRP A 28 -1.70 21.80 0.72
CA TRP A 28 -1.76 21.26 -0.65
C TRP A 28 -2.46 19.94 -0.78
N HIS A 29 -2.39 19.15 0.28
CA HIS A 29 -3.21 17.98 0.45
C HIS A 29 -4.67 18.46 0.61
N GLY A 30 -4.90 19.70 1.06
CA GLY A 30 -6.23 20.24 1.34
C GLY A 30 -6.68 19.90 2.77
N GLY A 31 -5.71 19.63 3.64
CA GLY A 31 -5.88 19.15 5.00
C GLY A 31 -4.85 18.06 5.31
N GLU A 32 -4.75 17.67 6.58
CA GLU A 32 -3.81 16.66 7.11
C GLU A 32 -3.72 15.35 6.30
N TYR A 33 -4.77 14.97 5.56
CA TYR A 33 -4.83 13.74 4.74
C TYR A 33 -5.52 13.97 3.38
N GLY A 34 -5.48 15.19 2.84
CA GLY A 34 -6.39 15.52 1.74
C GLY A 34 -5.99 14.99 0.35
N ASP A 35 -4.84 14.35 0.23
CA ASP A 35 -4.43 13.50 -0.90
C ASP A 35 -4.94 12.05 -0.80
N LEU A 36 -5.48 11.65 0.36
CA LEU A 36 -6.13 10.35 0.54
C LEU A 36 -7.63 10.47 0.30
N ARG A 37 -8.14 9.71 -0.67
CA ARG A 37 -9.57 9.37 -0.75
C ARG A 37 -9.80 8.00 -0.13
N VAL A 38 -10.74 7.92 0.81
CA VAL A 38 -11.00 6.68 1.54
C VAL A 38 -12.46 6.26 1.43
N GLN A 39 -12.66 4.95 1.38
CA GLN A 39 -13.97 4.33 1.37
C GLN A 39 -14.56 4.31 2.79
N PRO A 40 -15.89 4.35 2.95
CA PRO A 40 -16.51 4.32 4.28
C PRO A 40 -16.10 3.09 5.12
N TRP A 41 -15.82 1.94 4.49
CA TRP A 41 -15.37 0.74 5.20
C TRP A 41 -13.92 0.83 5.71
N GLN A 42 -13.08 1.69 5.14
CA GLN A 42 -11.68 1.87 5.55
C GLN A 42 -11.59 2.71 6.83
N VAL A 43 -12.56 3.61 7.05
CA VAL A 43 -12.56 4.56 8.17
C VAL A 43 -12.34 3.92 9.54
N PRO A 44 -13.00 2.81 9.93
CA PRO A 44 -12.75 2.18 11.22
C PRO A 44 -11.32 1.67 11.40
N TYR A 45 -10.66 1.23 10.32
CA TYR A 45 -9.27 0.77 10.35
C TYR A 45 -8.30 1.95 10.43
N LEU A 46 -8.55 3.01 9.67
CA LEU A 46 -7.72 4.22 9.71
C LEU A 46 -7.81 4.92 11.06
N VAL A 47 -9.02 5.01 11.66
CA VAL A 47 -9.17 5.57 13.02
C VAL A 47 -8.38 4.75 14.05
N LYS A 48 -8.30 3.42 13.88
CA LYS A 48 -7.44 2.56 14.70
C LYS A 48 -5.94 2.80 14.48
N LEU A 49 -5.54 3.33 13.32
CA LEU A 49 -4.17 3.76 13.04
C LEU A 49 -3.89 5.21 13.50
N GLY A 50 -4.80 5.78 14.30
CA GLY A 50 -4.65 7.12 14.87
C GLY A 50 -5.09 8.25 13.94
N TYR A 51 -5.66 7.95 12.76
CA TYR A 51 -6.20 8.98 11.86
C TYR A 51 -7.42 9.65 12.49
N ASN A 52 -7.46 10.98 12.39
CA ASN A 52 -8.63 11.74 12.80
C ASN A 52 -9.76 11.62 11.76
N LYS A 53 -10.87 11.00 12.15
CA LYS A 53 -12.05 10.82 11.29
C LYS A 53 -12.56 12.13 10.68
N GLU A 54 -12.52 13.23 11.43
CA GLU A 54 -13.02 14.52 10.96
C GLU A 54 -12.15 15.14 9.84
N ASN A 55 -10.90 14.68 9.71
CA ASN A 55 -9.94 15.18 8.73
C ASN A 55 -9.83 14.25 7.50
N LEU A 56 -10.39 13.03 7.55
CA LEU A 56 -10.40 12.11 6.41
C LEU A 56 -11.37 12.58 5.32
N ILE A 57 -10.94 12.50 4.06
CA ILE A 57 -11.81 12.74 2.90
C ILE A 57 -12.48 11.42 2.48
N ILE A 58 -13.72 11.25 2.94
CA ILE A 58 -14.50 10.03 2.74
C ILE A 58 -15.39 10.19 1.50
N ASP A 59 -15.22 9.30 0.52
CA ASP A 59 -16.19 9.20 -0.59
C ASP A 59 -17.40 8.39 -0.14
N GLU A 60 -18.44 9.08 0.31
CA GLU A 60 -19.70 8.48 0.78
C GLU A 60 -20.46 7.71 -0.33
N ASN A 61 -20.09 7.86 -1.60
CA ASN A 61 -20.65 7.10 -2.71
C ASN A 61 -19.86 5.81 -3.02
N ALA A 62 -18.66 5.67 -2.47
CA ALA A 62 -17.85 4.47 -2.61
C ALA A 62 -18.45 3.30 -1.80
N PRO A 63 -18.03 2.05 -2.06
CA PRO A 63 -18.53 0.90 -1.31
C PRO A 63 -18.39 1.10 0.20
N SER A 64 -19.46 0.86 0.95
CA SER A 64 -19.43 0.93 2.43
C SER A 64 -18.98 -0.36 3.09
N VAL A 65 -18.59 -1.36 2.29
CA VAL A 65 -18.12 -2.69 2.72
C VAL A 65 -16.89 -3.05 1.89
N SER A 66 -15.87 -3.64 2.52
CA SER A 66 -14.73 -4.15 1.78
C SER A 66 -15.16 -5.23 0.78
N PRO A 67 -14.87 -5.11 -0.52
CA PRO A 67 -15.16 -6.16 -1.51
C PRO A 67 -14.43 -7.49 -1.24
N ASN A 68 -13.43 -7.52 -0.33
CA ASN A 68 -12.72 -8.72 0.11
C ASN A 68 -13.20 -9.29 1.45
N LYS A 69 -14.36 -8.86 1.99
CA LYS A 69 -15.01 -9.42 3.19
C LYS A 69 -15.39 -10.89 2.92
N GLY A 70 -14.41 -11.81 3.00
CA GLY A 70 -14.53 -13.24 2.68
C GLY A 70 -13.29 -13.93 2.09
N SER A 71 -12.23 -13.21 1.71
CA SER A 71 -10.96 -13.76 1.23
C SER A 71 -10.05 -14.13 2.42
N ARG A 72 -9.24 -15.20 2.34
CA ARG A 72 -8.35 -15.65 3.44
C ARG A 72 -7.13 -14.73 3.70
N GLY A 73 -7.20 -13.46 3.31
CA GLY A 73 -6.20 -12.44 3.61
C GLY A 73 -6.59 -11.65 4.86
N LEU A 74 -5.61 -11.09 5.57
CA LEU A 74 -5.86 -10.08 6.59
C LEU A 74 -6.73 -8.96 6.00
N ILE A 75 -7.93 -8.77 6.54
CA ILE A 75 -8.71 -7.57 6.23
C ILE A 75 -8.02 -6.42 6.97
N THR A 76 -7.24 -5.63 6.24
CA THR A 76 -6.58 -4.42 6.74
C THR A 76 -7.29 -3.17 6.21
N TYR A 77 -6.59 -2.03 6.19
CA TYR A 77 -7.11 -0.76 5.71
C TYR A 77 -7.16 -0.65 4.17
N ALA A 78 -6.63 -1.59 3.39
CA ALA A 78 -6.56 -1.51 1.92
C ALA A 78 -6.88 -2.85 1.23
N ASN A 79 -7.41 -2.79 0.01
CA ASN A 79 -7.50 -3.95 -0.87
C ASN A 79 -6.33 -3.94 -1.86
N LEU A 80 -5.63 -5.06 -1.99
CA LEU A 80 -4.52 -5.19 -2.92
C LEU A 80 -4.99 -5.63 -4.32
N TRP A 81 -4.23 -5.26 -5.35
CA TRP A 81 -4.47 -5.60 -6.77
C TRP A 81 -4.16 -7.06 -7.14
N GLN A 82 -4.56 -8.01 -6.30
CA GLN A 82 -4.25 -9.44 -6.47
C GLN A 82 -5.30 -10.18 -7.33
N GLY A 83 -6.41 -9.53 -7.67
CA GLY A 83 -7.53 -10.15 -8.40
C GLY A 83 -7.29 -10.32 -9.90
N GLN A 84 -6.22 -9.77 -10.46
CA GLN A 84 -5.93 -9.78 -11.89
C GLN A 84 -4.44 -10.03 -12.14
N THR A 85 -4.12 -10.94 -13.05
CA THR A 85 -2.74 -11.31 -13.40
C THR A 85 -2.52 -11.35 -14.90
N ASP A 86 -1.31 -10.99 -15.33
CA ASP A 86 -0.86 -11.09 -16.71
C ASP A 86 -0.80 -12.57 -17.11
N THR A 87 -1.53 -12.94 -18.16
CA THR A 87 -1.58 -14.33 -18.62
C THR A 87 -0.25 -14.85 -19.19
N SER A 88 0.70 -13.95 -19.50
CA SER A 88 1.97 -14.30 -20.15
C SER A 88 3.11 -14.55 -19.17
N ASP A 89 3.21 -13.74 -18.11
CA ASP A 89 4.28 -13.84 -17.11
C ASP A 89 3.77 -14.04 -15.69
N GLY A 90 2.49 -13.78 -15.41
CA GLY A 90 1.87 -14.01 -14.10
C GLY A 90 2.01 -12.84 -13.12
N ARG A 91 2.48 -11.66 -13.55
CA ARG A 91 2.52 -10.45 -12.73
C ARG A 91 1.12 -9.97 -12.33
N TYR A 92 0.98 -9.38 -11.15
CA TYR A 92 -0.25 -8.67 -10.79
C TYR A 92 -0.37 -7.41 -11.63
N LEU A 93 -1.59 -7.11 -12.07
CA LEU A 93 -1.85 -6.00 -12.98
C LEU A 93 -2.57 -4.86 -12.28
N VAL A 94 -2.08 -3.65 -12.51
CA VAL A 94 -2.79 -2.39 -12.20
C VAL A 94 -3.04 -1.66 -13.52
N PRO A 95 -4.18 -1.93 -14.18
CA PRO A 95 -4.53 -1.24 -15.41
C PRO A 95 -4.76 0.24 -15.15
N TYR A 96 -4.35 1.12 -16.05
CA TYR A 96 -4.66 2.55 -15.97
C TYR A 96 -5.02 3.14 -17.33
N THR A 97 -5.77 4.24 -17.30
CA THR A 97 -6.15 5.01 -18.49
C THR A 97 -6.04 6.50 -18.20
N LEU A 98 -5.75 7.29 -19.23
CA LEU A 98 -5.64 8.74 -19.13
C LEU A 98 -6.94 9.39 -19.64
N ASP A 99 -7.57 10.21 -18.80
CA ASP A 99 -8.72 11.02 -19.17
C ASP A 99 -8.29 12.18 -20.10
N ALA A 100 -9.23 12.69 -20.91
CA ALA A 100 -8.99 13.83 -21.79
C ALA A 100 -8.62 15.13 -21.06
N THR A 101 -8.85 15.19 -19.74
CA THR A 101 -8.43 16.28 -18.86
C THR A 101 -6.91 16.31 -18.60
N VAL A 102 -6.20 15.20 -18.80
CA VAL A 102 -4.73 15.15 -18.72
C VAL A 102 -4.15 15.67 -20.04
N PRO A 103 -3.35 16.76 -20.04
CA PRO A 103 -2.75 17.29 -21.26
C PRO A 103 -1.83 16.29 -21.95
N ALA A 104 -1.84 16.29 -23.28
CA ALA A 104 -1.08 15.33 -24.08
C ALA A 104 0.45 15.45 -23.89
N GLU A 105 0.95 16.63 -23.52
CA GLU A 105 2.37 16.82 -23.19
C GLU A 105 2.84 15.98 -21.99
N HIS A 106 1.92 15.54 -21.13
CA HIS A 106 2.21 14.78 -19.91
C HIS A 106 2.04 13.27 -20.07
N HIS A 107 1.42 12.80 -21.16
CA HIS A 107 1.08 11.38 -21.31
C HIS A 107 2.32 10.48 -21.33
N GLN A 108 3.34 10.85 -22.09
CA GLN A 108 4.56 10.05 -22.18
C GLN A 108 5.29 9.99 -20.84
N GLN A 109 5.37 11.11 -20.11
CA GLN A 109 5.98 11.15 -18.78
C GLN A 109 5.28 10.17 -17.84
N ILE A 110 3.94 10.20 -17.75
CA ILE A 110 3.18 9.26 -16.91
C ILE A 110 3.44 7.80 -17.30
N HIS A 111 3.53 7.50 -18.60
CA HIS A 111 3.85 6.15 -19.06
C HIS A 111 5.25 5.70 -18.63
N ASP A 112 6.25 6.55 -18.82
CA ASP A 112 7.64 6.24 -18.50
C ASP A 112 7.84 6.03 -16.99
N GLU A 113 7.23 6.88 -16.15
CA GLU A 113 7.31 6.73 -14.68
C GLU A 113 6.63 5.42 -14.20
N LEU A 114 5.47 5.07 -14.76
CA LEU A 114 4.76 3.83 -14.37
C LEU A 114 5.46 2.57 -14.87
N ASP A 115 6.20 2.66 -15.98
CA ASP A 115 7.07 1.58 -16.45
C ASP A 115 8.28 1.39 -15.52
N ASP A 116 8.91 2.47 -15.05
CA ASP A 116 10.00 2.44 -14.07
C ASP A 116 9.52 1.88 -12.71
N PHE A 117 8.37 2.34 -12.24
CA PHE A 117 7.71 1.80 -11.04
C PHE A 117 7.45 0.28 -11.20
N SER A 118 6.94 -0.15 -12.36
CA SER A 118 6.72 -1.58 -12.64
C SER A 118 8.01 -2.40 -12.63
N LEU A 119 9.13 -1.83 -13.05
CA LEU A 119 10.45 -2.46 -12.99
C LEU A 119 10.90 -2.63 -11.53
N ALA A 120 10.81 -1.57 -10.74
CA ALA A 120 11.23 -1.56 -9.33
C ALA A 120 10.46 -2.58 -8.47
N MET A 121 9.16 -2.72 -8.71
CA MET A 121 8.27 -3.60 -7.94
C MET A 121 8.35 -5.08 -8.34
N GLY A 122 8.96 -5.42 -9.48
CA GLY A 122 9.18 -6.79 -9.97
C GLY A 122 7.90 -7.55 -10.39
N CYS A 123 7.01 -7.87 -9.44
CA CYS A 123 5.82 -8.69 -9.69
C CYS A 123 4.51 -7.91 -9.89
N LEU A 124 4.53 -6.58 -9.68
CA LEU A 124 3.42 -5.69 -9.93
C LEU A 124 3.69 -4.89 -11.22
N LYS A 125 2.69 -4.75 -12.08
CA LYS A 125 2.84 -4.10 -13.38
C LYS A 125 1.69 -3.15 -13.67
N PHE A 126 2.02 -1.89 -13.91
CA PHE A 126 1.08 -0.91 -14.43
C PHE A 126 0.91 -1.12 -15.94
N VAL A 127 -0.32 -1.15 -16.42
CA VAL A 127 -0.62 -1.41 -17.82
C VAL A 127 -1.56 -0.35 -18.38
N HIS A 128 -1.11 0.37 -19.40
CA HIS A 128 -1.97 1.32 -20.09
C HIS A 128 -3.06 0.59 -20.89
N ASP A 129 -4.32 0.84 -20.53
CA ASP A 129 -5.52 0.22 -21.11
C ASP A 129 -6.55 1.30 -21.53
N PRO A 130 -6.30 2.00 -22.66
CA PRO A 130 -7.16 3.09 -23.13
C PRO A 130 -8.54 2.61 -23.62
N ASP A 131 -8.72 1.29 -23.82
CA ASP A 131 -9.99 0.67 -24.23
C ASP A 131 -10.78 0.10 -23.04
N GLN A 132 -10.26 0.20 -21.82
CA GLN A 132 -10.86 -0.34 -20.59
C GLN A 132 -11.27 -1.82 -20.72
N SER A 133 -10.37 -2.63 -21.26
CA SER A 133 -10.53 -4.07 -21.41
C SER A 133 -10.50 -4.83 -20.08
N TYR A 134 -9.89 -4.26 -19.03
CA TYR A 134 -9.85 -4.85 -17.70
C TYR A 134 -11.06 -4.51 -16.83
N THR A 135 -11.35 -5.39 -15.85
CA THR A 135 -12.53 -5.25 -14.97
C THR A 135 -12.36 -4.14 -13.94
N ASN A 136 -11.13 -3.95 -13.45
CA ASN A 136 -10.77 -2.86 -12.55
C ASN A 136 -9.53 -2.16 -13.09
N GLY A 137 -9.39 -0.87 -12.79
CA GLY A 137 -8.24 -0.07 -13.18
C GLY A 137 -8.29 1.33 -12.57
N VAL A 138 -7.26 2.12 -12.84
CA VAL A 138 -7.09 3.49 -12.37
C VAL A 138 -7.41 4.47 -13.51
N TRP A 139 -8.34 5.36 -13.27
CA TRP A 139 -8.75 6.41 -14.20
C TRP A 139 -8.08 7.72 -13.82
N VAL A 140 -7.00 8.07 -14.54
CA VAL A 140 -6.16 9.23 -14.25
C VAL A 140 -6.79 10.49 -14.83
N MET A 141 -7.17 11.41 -13.95
CA MET A 141 -7.82 12.69 -14.24
C MET A 141 -6.81 13.83 -14.12
N GLY A 142 -6.88 14.80 -15.04
CA GLY A 142 -6.09 16.02 -15.00
C GLY A 142 -6.79 17.16 -14.26
N GLU A 143 -6.49 18.39 -14.65
CA GLU A 143 -7.08 19.58 -14.04
C GLU A 143 -8.55 19.78 -14.48
N THR A 144 -9.44 19.92 -13.50
CA THR A 144 -10.88 20.10 -13.67
C THR A 144 -11.33 21.40 -13.00
N SER A 145 -12.46 21.97 -13.45
CA SER A 145 -13.01 23.23 -12.90
C SER A 145 -13.51 23.13 -11.45
N SER A 146 -13.53 21.93 -10.88
CA SER A 146 -14.01 21.61 -9.53
C SER A 146 -13.07 20.57 -8.93
N GLY A 147 -12.23 20.96 -7.98
CA GLY A 147 -11.34 20.05 -7.26
C GLY A 147 -10.02 20.71 -6.87
N ASP A 148 -9.53 20.38 -5.68
CA ASP A 148 -8.28 20.86 -5.10
C ASP A 148 -7.34 19.65 -4.86
N GLY A 149 -6.01 19.87 -4.92
CA GLY A 149 -4.96 18.86 -4.63
C GLY A 149 -4.75 17.76 -5.68
N CYS A 150 -3.62 17.06 -5.62
CA CYS A 150 -3.53 15.68 -6.12
C CYS A 150 -4.06 14.72 -5.07
N TRP A 151 -4.62 13.61 -5.52
CA TRP A 151 -5.11 12.59 -4.62
C TRP A 151 -5.36 11.26 -5.34
N SER A 152 -5.44 10.21 -4.53
CA SER A 152 -5.73 8.85 -4.97
C SER A 152 -6.52 8.10 -3.91
N TYR A 153 -7.22 7.04 -4.33
CA TYR A 153 -7.82 6.11 -3.37
C TYR A 153 -6.78 5.16 -2.82
N VAL A 154 -6.89 4.81 -1.54
CA VAL A 154 -5.98 3.85 -0.92
C VAL A 154 -6.36 2.42 -1.30
N GLY A 155 -5.56 1.79 -2.14
CA GLY A 155 -5.76 0.42 -2.66
C GLY A 155 -6.83 0.31 -3.75
N GLN A 156 -7.10 -0.92 -4.18
CA GLN A 156 -8.09 -1.23 -5.20
C GLN A 156 -9.51 -0.93 -4.71
N CYS A 157 -10.23 -0.07 -5.44
CA CYS A 157 -11.62 0.23 -5.19
C CYS A 157 -12.48 0.19 -6.46
N SER A 158 -13.35 -0.82 -6.55
CA SER A 158 -14.33 -0.90 -7.62
C SER A 158 -15.46 0.10 -7.38
N GLY A 159 -15.53 1.17 -8.19
CA GLY A 159 -16.61 2.17 -8.12
C GLY A 159 -16.32 3.38 -7.25
N CYS A 160 -15.05 3.64 -6.93
CA CYS A 160 -14.59 4.87 -6.30
C CYS A 160 -14.42 5.99 -7.33
N GLN A 161 -15.39 6.90 -7.42
CA GLN A 161 -15.49 7.84 -8.53
C GLN A 161 -15.40 9.32 -8.12
N ASP A 162 -15.42 9.67 -6.83
CA ASP A 162 -15.35 11.04 -6.31
C ASP A 162 -16.24 12.03 -7.11
N GLU A 163 -17.50 11.64 -7.32
CA GLU A 163 -18.53 12.37 -8.10
C GLU A 163 -18.37 12.37 -9.64
N TYR A 164 -17.29 11.80 -10.19
CA TYR A 164 -17.06 11.65 -11.63
C TYR A 164 -17.83 10.47 -12.23
N ALA A 165 -19.13 10.66 -12.43
CA ALA A 165 -20.05 9.63 -12.93
C ALA A 165 -19.75 9.08 -14.35
N HIS A 166 -18.78 9.64 -15.09
CA HIS A 166 -18.35 9.11 -16.39
C HIS A 166 -17.33 7.98 -16.27
N ILE A 167 -16.72 7.79 -15.10
CA ILE A 167 -15.79 6.71 -14.85
C ILE A 167 -16.58 5.38 -14.85
N PRO A 168 -16.12 4.33 -15.55
CA PRO A 168 -16.79 3.04 -15.54
C PRO A 168 -16.81 2.38 -14.15
N PHE A 169 -17.85 1.60 -13.86
CA PHE A 169 -17.87 0.77 -12.66
C PHE A 169 -16.73 -0.25 -12.69
N GLY A 170 -16.00 -0.38 -11.57
CA GLY A 170 -14.77 -1.18 -11.47
C GLY A 170 -13.49 -0.35 -11.53
N TRP A 171 -13.55 0.83 -12.13
CA TRP A 171 -12.42 1.76 -12.20
C TRP A 171 -12.49 2.78 -11.05
N GLN A 172 -11.33 3.20 -10.56
CA GLN A 172 -11.20 4.22 -9.51
C GLN A 172 -10.60 5.51 -10.05
N ALA A 173 -11.07 6.66 -9.57
CA ALA A 173 -10.48 7.94 -9.92
C ALA A 173 -9.10 8.12 -9.26
N LEU A 174 -8.18 8.76 -9.97
CA LEU A 174 -6.92 9.28 -9.43
C LEU A 174 -6.72 10.65 -10.05
N ARG A 175 -6.41 11.68 -9.25
CA ARG A 175 -6.30 13.06 -9.75
C ARG A 175 -4.85 13.53 -9.77
N LEU A 176 -4.36 13.83 -10.96
CA LEU A 176 -3.04 14.40 -11.25
C LEU A 176 -3.20 15.68 -12.09
N PRO A 177 -3.48 16.84 -11.47
CA PRO A 177 -3.46 18.11 -12.20
C PRO A 177 -2.04 18.42 -12.70
N ASN A 178 -1.90 19.35 -13.66
CA ASN A 178 -0.64 19.58 -14.38
C ASN A 178 0.57 19.84 -13.47
N TRP A 179 0.35 20.48 -12.32
CA TRP A 179 1.40 20.78 -11.35
C TRP A 179 1.80 19.57 -10.48
N CYS A 180 1.01 18.49 -10.48
CA CYS A 180 1.28 17.22 -9.80
C CYS A 180 1.89 16.16 -10.72
N VAL A 181 1.93 16.41 -12.04
CA VAL A 181 2.62 15.50 -12.98
C VAL A 181 4.13 15.74 -12.91
N THR A 182 4.70 15.40 -11.76
CA THR A 182 6.14 15.29 -11.51
C THR A 182 6.49 13.81 -11.34
N ILE A 183 7.78 13.45 -11.38
CA ILE A 183 8.20 12.05 -11.18
C ILE A 183 7.63 11.53 -9.85
N GLY A 184 7.89 12.28 -8.78
CA GLY A 184 7.40 11.95 -7.45
C GLY A 184 5.90 12.04 -7.30
N GLY A 185 5.23 13.00 -7.94
CA GLY A 185 3.78 13.13 -7.87
C GLY A 185 3.05 11.95 -8.51
N VAL A 186 3.56 11.44 -9.64
CA VAL A 186 3.02 10.21 -10.25
C VAL A 186 3.24 9.02 -9.32
N HIS A 187 4.45 8.82 -8.80
CA HIS A 187 4.73 7.70 -7.89
C HIS A 187 3.91 7.77 -6.60
N HIS A 188 3.80 8.94 -5.98
CA HIS A 188 3.07 9.15 -4.73
C HIS A 188 1.60 8.73 -4.83
N GLU A 189 0.90 9.23 -5.84
CA GLU A 189 -0.52 8.92 -6.02
C GLU A 189 -0.76 7.46 -6.40
N PHE A 190 0.18 6.86 -7.14
CA PHE A 190 0.11 5.44 -7.48
C PHE A 190 0.52 4.53 -6.31
N LEU A 191 1.40 4.96 -5.41
CA LEU A 191 1.69 4.27 -4.14
C LEU A 191 0.41 4.17 -3.29
N HIS A 192 -0.34 5.26 -3.17
CA HIS A 192 -1.67 5.23 -2.55
C HIS A 192 -2.60 4.27 -3.29
N ALA A 193 -2.66 4.32 -4.63
CA ALA A 193 -3.50 3.44 -5.44
C ALA A 193 -3.22 1.94 -5.19
N ILE A 194 -1.98 1.57 -4.86
CA ILE A 194 -1.60 0.18 -4.57
C ILE A 194 -1.67 -0.19 -3.09
N GLY A 195 -2.00 0.76 -2.20
CA GLY A 195 -2.33 0.50 -0.80
C GLY A 195 -1.40 1.15 0.24
N TYR A 196 -0.59 2.13 -0.14
CA TYR A 196 0.27 2.84 0.81
C TYR A 196 -0.53 3.87 1.58
N LEU A 197 -0.23 3.95 2.88
CA LEU A 197 -0.52 5.11 3.70
C LEU A 197 0.75 5.95 3.82
N HIS A 198 0.65 7.16 4.36
CA HIS A 198 1.82 7.99 4.54
C HIS A 198 2.76 7.45 5.61
N GLU A 199 4.07 7.68 5.41
CA GLU A 199 5.13 7.13 6.26
C GLU A 199 5.06 7.69 7.69
N GLN A 200 4.67 8.96 7.86
CA GLN A 200 4.49 9.58 9.18
C GLN A 200 3.33 8.97 10.01
N ASP A 201 2.42 8.22 9.37
CA ASP A 201 1.24 7.65 10.02
C ASP A 201 1.46 6.20 10.48
N ARG A 202 2.68 5.67 10.30
CA ARG A 202 3.06 4.33 10.75
C ARG A 202 2.80 4.12 12.24
N PRO A 203 2.53 2.87 12.68
CA PRO A 203 2.29 2.62 14.10
C PRO A 203 3.45 2.93 15.04
N ASP A 204 4.68 2.86 14.54
CA ASP A 204 5.91 3.14 15.26
C ASP A 204 6.40 4.58 15.09
N TYR A 205 5.59 5.51 14.53
CA TYR A 205 6.00 6.90 14.28
C TYR A 205 6.61 7.60 15.51
N ALA A 206 6.11 7.28 16.72
CA ALA A 206 6.55 7.89 17.97
C ALA A 206 8.01 7.54 18.34
N ASP A 207 8.59 6.52 17.73
CA ASP A 207 10.01 6.17 17.86
C ASP A 207 10.92 7.01 16.95
N TRP A 208 10.33 7.77 16.00
CA TRP A 208 11.06 8.46 14.93
C TRP A 208 10.81 9.96 14.85
N ILE A 209 9.58 10.44 15.08
CA ILE A 209 9.18 11.86 14.97
C ILE A 209 8.48 12.37 16.24
N SER A 210 8.62 13.66 16.56
CA SER A 210 8.04 14.26 17.78
C SER A 210 6.65 14.88 17.62
N ASP A 211 6.24 15.25 16.40
CA ASP A 211 5.19 16.25 16.17
C ASP A 211 3.96 15.68 15.42
N ARG A 212 3.23 14.74 16.02
CA ARG A 212 1.89 14.32 15.55
C ARG A 212 0.82 14.77 16.56
N GLU A 213 0.65 16.09 16.69
CA GLU A 213 -0.30 16.69 17.63
C GLU A 213 -1.75 16.31 17.24
N GLY A 214 -2.35 15.34 17.93
CA GLY A 214 -3.73 14.89 17.67
C GLY A 214 -3.88 13.44 17.23
N ALA A 215 -2.79 12.69 17.06
CA ALA A 215 -2.84 11.26 16.81
C ALA A 215 -3.59 10.51 17.92
N GLY A 216 -4.56 9.68 17.55
CA GLY A 216 -5.27 8.79 18.47
C GLY A 216 -4.42 7.62 18.95
N ASP A 217 -5.01 6.77 19.80
CA ASP A 217 -4.39 5.50 20.18
C ASP A 217 -4.22 4.63 18.93
N ILE A 218 -2.99 4.17 18.67
CA ILE A 218 -2.69 3.31 17.53
C ILE A 218 -2.79 1.84 17.92
N ASP A 219 -3.60 1.10 17.18
CA ASP A 219 -3.67 -0.35 17.16
C ASP A 219 -2.87 -0.88 15.97
N SER A 220 -1.65 -1.34 16.22
CA SER A 220 -0.77 -1.89 15.16
C SER A 220 -1.30 -3.17 14.53
N SER A 221 -2.33 -3.82 15.09
CA SER A 221 -2.88 -5.07 14.54
C SER A 221 -3.60 -4.91 13.20
N VAL A 222 -3.96 -3.67 12.84
CA VAL A 222 -4.59 -3.35 11.55
C VAL A 222 -3.60 -2.82 10.50
N TRP A 223 -2.33 -2.65 10.89
CA TRP A 223 -1.25 -2.26 9.99
C TRP A 223 -0.73 -3.47 9.20
N ILE A 224 -0.33 -3.23 7.95
CA ILE A 224 0.36 -4.26 7.17
C ILE A 224 1.85 -4.08 7.39
N ASP A 225 2.41 -4.85 8.33
CA ASP A 225 3.84 -4.82 8.59
C ASP A 225 4.60 -5.59 7.51
N THR A 226 5.31 -4.87 6.65
CA THR A 226 6.20 -5.43 5.62
C THR A 226 7.66 -5.57 6.11
N GLY A 227 7.95 -5.22 7.37
CA GLY A 227 9.27 -5.35 7.99
C GLY A 227 10.29 -4.26 7.60
N HIS A 228 9.88 -3.22 6.86
CA HIS A 228 10.77 -2.13 6.45
C HIS A 228 10.98 -1.08 7.57
N PRO A 229 12.21 -0.55 7.71
CA PRO A 229 12.51 0.50 8.68
C PRO A 229 11.95 1.86 8.24
N PHE A 230 11.53 2.70 9.21
CA PHE A 230 10.98 4.04 8.98
C PHE A 230 11.86 4.85 8.04
N GLU A 231 11.33 5.36 6.93
CA GLU A 231 12.10 6.04 5.89
C GLU A 231 11.70 7.52 5.75
N PRO A 232 12.47 8.47 6.33
CA PRO A 232 12.20 9.89 6.17
C PRO A 232 12.21 10.36 4.70
N ALA A 233 12.97 9.65 3.86
CA ALA A 233 13.09 9.91 2.43
C ALA A 233 11.96 9.27 1.59
N SER A 234 11.04 8.49 2.17
CA SER A 234 9.97 7.82 1.42
C SER A 234 9.19 8.80 0.59
N ASN A 235 8.77 8.36 -0.60
CA ASN A 235 7.96 9.19 -1.50
C ASN A 235 6.58 9.51 -0.90
N VAL A 236 6.10 8.72 0.08
CA VAL A 236 4.86 8.97 0.84
C VAL A 236 5.11 9.61 2.22
N MET A 237 6.33 10.09 2.52
CA MET A 237 6.60 10.86 3.72
C MET A 237 6.23 12.33 3.51
N TYR A 238 5.46 12.90 4.44
CA TYR A 238 5.21 14.33 4.45
C TYR A 238 6.39 15.14 4.99
N SER A 239 6.50 16.37 4.49
CA SER A 239 7.43 17.35 5.03
C SER A 239 6.89 18.01 6.31
N GLY A 240 7.78 18.62 7.10
CA GLY A 240 7.39 19.47 8.23
C GLY A 240 7.34 18.78 9.60
N PHE A 241 7.69 17.50 9.68
CA PHE A 241 7.85 16.79 10.95
C PHE A 241 9.26 17.01 11.53
N THR A 242 9.41 16.87 12.84
CA THR A 242 10.71 16.93 13.52
C THR A 242 11.16 15.52 13.86
N LEU A 243 12.30 15.07 13.30
CA LEU A 243 12.92 13.80 13.68
C LEU A 243 13.45 13.85 15.12
N LEU A 244 13.29 12.76 15.87
CA LEU A 244 13.84 12.62 17.21
C LEU A 244 15.37 12.62 17.23
N SER A 245 16.02 12.26 16.12
CA SER A 245 17.47 12.40 15.95
C SER A 245 17.94 13.86 15.96
N GLY A 246 17.02 14.82 15.74
CA GLY A 246 17.33 16.24 15.57
C GLY A 246 18.00 16.57 14.23
N LYS A 247 18.22 15.58 13.37
CA LYS A 247 18.66 15.78 11.99
C LYS A 247 17.48 16.29 11.14
N LYS A 248 17.81 17.00 10.07
CA LYS A 248 16.83 17.37 9.03
C LYS A 248 16.74 16.24 8.03
N TYR A 249 15.57 16.11 7.41
CA TYR A 249 15.33 15.21 6.30
C TYR A 249 14.53 15.96 5.23
N ASP A 250 14.56 15.43 4.02
CA ASP A 250 13.75 15.88 2.91
C ASP A 250 13.13 14.64 2.24
N PRO A 251 11.80 14.56 2.09
CA PRO A 251 11.15 13.48 1.35
C PRO A 251 11.70 13.42 -0.07
N HIS A 252 12.01 12.22 -0.54
CA HIS A 252 12.61 12.04 -1.85
C HIS A 252 11.53 12.14 -2.94
N PRO A 253 11.72 12.98 -3.98
CA PRO A 253 10.75 13.12 -5.06
C PRO A 253 10.82 11.98 -6.07
N LEU A 254 11.59 10.92 -5.82
CA LEU A 254 11.61 9.69 -6.64
C LEU A 254 11.22 8.51 -5.76
N LEU A 255 10.80 7.41 -6.38
CA LEU A 255 10.53 6.15 -5.69
C LEU A 255 11.82 5.63 -5.06
N THR A 256 11.85 5.48 -3.74
CA THR A 256 13.03 4.93 -3.06
C THR A 256 13.11 3.42 -3.25
N THR A 257 14.30 2.83 -3.04
CA THR A 257 14.42 1.37 -3.05
C THR A 257 13.66 0.74 -1.88
N THR A 258 13.58 1.41 -0.72
CA THR A 258 12.78 0.92 0.42
C THR A 258 11.29 0.93 0.10
N ASP A 259 10.78 1.99 -0.56
CA ASP A 259 9.39 2.05 -1.04
C ASP A 259 9.14 0.85 -1.97
N ALA A 260 10.04 0.57 -2.91
CA ALA A 260 9.93 -0.59 -3.80
C ALA A 260 9.96 -1.94 -3.06
N GLU A 261 10.85 -2.10 -2.07
CA GLU A 261 10.90 -3.30 -1.22
C GLU A 261 9.60 -3.51 -0.45
N GLN A 262 9.03 -2.46 0.13
CA GLN A 262 7.75 -2.54 0.83
C GLN A 262 6.64 -3.05 -0.09
N GLY A 263 6.61 -2.60 -1.35
CA GLY A 263 5.56 -2.98 -2.29
C GLY A 263 5.77 -4.40 -2.79
N TRP A 264 7.03 -4.80 -2.98
CA TRP A 264 7.39 -6.18 -3.26
C TRP A 264 7.07 -7.12 -2.10
N GLU A 265 7.26 -6.72 -0.84
CA GLU A 265 6.83 -7.49 0.33
C GLU A 265 5.30 -7.60 0.39
N LEU A 266 4.60 -6.50 0.10
CA LEU A 266 3.13 -6.42 0.12
C LEU A 266 2.48 -7.30 -0.96
N TYR A 267 3.10 -7.44 -2.13
CA TYR A 267 2.54 -8.16 -3.27
C TYR A 267 3.23 -9.49 -3.58
N CYS A 268 4.55 -9.57 -3.48
CA CYS A 268 5.34 -10.54 -4.22
C CYS A 268 5.96 -11.64 -3.36
N LYS A 269 6.51 -11.34 -2.18
CA LYS A 269 7.38 -12.27 -1.44
C LYS A 269 6.75 -13.63 -1.16
N ALA A 270 5.51 -13.67 -0.72
CA ALA A 270 4.85 -14.91 -0.34
C ALA A 270 4.48 -15.82 -1.52
N GLU A 271 4.18 -15.26 -2.70
CA GLU A 271 3.56 -16.00 -3.81
C GLU A 271 4.36 -16.00 -5.13
N LYS A 272 5.26 -15.03 -5.34
CA LYS A 272 5.85 -14.75 -6.67
C LYS A 272 7.36 -14.51 -6.68
N GLU A 273 8.03 -14.51 -5.53
CA GLU A 273 9.48 -14.26 -5.39
C GLU A 273 10.34 -15.02 -6.42
N ALA A 274 10.13 -16.34 -6.55
CA ALA A 274 10.94 -17.16 -7.45
C ALA A 274 10.73 -16.85 -8.96
N SER A 275 9.60 -16.24 -9.31
CA SER A 275 9.22 -15.93 -10.70
C SER A 275 9.49 -14.48 -11.10
N HIS A 276 9.47 -13.56 -10.13
CA HIS A 276 9.62 -12.12 -10.33
C HIS A 276 10.46 -11.54 -9.18
N PRO A 277 11.78 -11.82 -9.16
CA PRO A 277 12.66 -11.21 -8.18
C PRO A 277 12.75 -9.71 -8.42
N MET A 278 13.05 -8.96 -7.35
CA MET A 278 13.40 -7.55 -7.48
C MET A 278 14.68 -7.37 -8.29
N GLU A 279 14.88 -6.16 -8.82
CA GLU A 279 16.14 -5.78 -9.45
C GLU A 279 17.34 -5.96 -8.49
N PRO A 280 18.54 -6.26 -9.02
CA PRO A 280 19.76 -6.32 -8.22
C PRO A 280 19.96 -5.05 -7.40
N ARG A 281 20.40 -5.23 -6.16
CA ARG A 281 20.56 -4.13 -5.21
C ARG A 281 21.75 -4.32 -4.30
N SER A 282 22.30 -3.19 -3.91
CA SER A 282 23.37 -3.01 -2.95
C SER A 282 22.81 -2.38 -1.67
N LYS A 283 23.69 -2.01 -0.74
CA LYS A 283 23.39 -1.14 0.40
C LYS A 283 24.18 0.15 0.31
N CYS A 284 23.63 1.26 0.80
CA CYS A 284 24.40 2.47 1.06
C CYS A 284 25.56 2.18 2.03
N LEU A 285 26.60 3.00 1.99
CA LEU A 285 27.79 2.85 2.83
C LEU A 285 27.52 3.33 4.26
N HIS A 286 26.76 4.42 4.41
CA HIS A 286 26.44 4.99 5.71
C HIS A 286 24.96 4.93 6.06
N GLU A 287 24.70 5.14 7.36
CA GLU A 287 23.36 5.26 7.92
C GLU A 287 22.77 6.64 7.62
N ASP A 288 21.46 6.66 7.36
CA ASP A 288 20.68 7.86 7.07
C ASP A 288 20.40 8.75 8.32
N GLU A 289 19.40 9.63 8.22
CA GLU A 289 18.97 10.55 9.27
C GLU A 289 18.43 9.85 10.53
N VAL A 290 18.02 8.59 10.40
CA VAL A 290 17.43 7.77 11.48
C VAL A 290 18.31 6.59 11.88
N GLY A 291 19.53 6.49 11.34
CA GLY A 291 20.49 5.45 11.76
C GLY A 291 20.34 4.13 10.99
N VAL A 292 19.74 4.17 9.80
CA VAL A 292 19.44 2.98 9.00
C VAL A 292 20.29 2.97 7.73
N VAL A 293 20.92 1.84 7.43
CA VAL A 293 21.62 1.62 6.17
C VAL A 293 20.61 1.18 5.11
N ARG A 294 20.42 2.00 4.07
CA ARG A 294 19.36 1.80 3.06
C ARG A 294 19.78 0.81 1.96
N PRO A 295 18.84 -0.01 1.45
CA PRO A 295 19.06 -0.73 0.20
C PRO A 295 19.06 0.28 -0.96
N LEU A 296 19.80 -0.04 -2.03
CA LEU A 296 19.80 0.76 -3.26
C LEU A 296 19.88 -0.13 -4.49
N PHE A 297 18.93 0.01 -5.43
CA PHE A 297 18.99 -0.68 -6.70
C PHE A 297 20.22 -0.30 -7.52
N GLU A 298 20.85 -1.27 -8.17
CA GLU A 298 22.06 -1.03 -8.98
C GLU A 298 21.80 -0.14 -10.20
N HIS A 299 20.58 -0.13 -10.74
CA HIS A 299 20.24 0.72 -11.88
C HIS A 299 20.13 2.21 -11.52
N LYS A 300 20.05 2.54 -10.22
CA LYS A 300 20.06 3.89 -9.69
C LYS A 300 21.46 4.45 -9.47
N PHE A 301 22.50 3.62 -9.66
CA PHE A 301 23.87 4.11 -9.57
C PHE A 301 24.18 5.11 -10.68
N CYS A 302 24.68 6.27 -10.30
CA CYS A 302 25.09 7.31 -11.24
C CYS A 302 23.92 7.80 -12.11
N ASP A 303 22.69 7.74 -11.61
CA ASP A 303 21.48 8.24 -12.26
C ASP A 303 21.37 9.78 -12.17
N GLY A 304 22.23 10.39 -11.37
CA GLY A 304 22.35 11.81 -11.15
C GLY A 304 21.65 12.30 -9.88
N PHE A 305 20.89 11.45 -9.19
CA PHE A 305 20.17 11.77 -7.96
C PHE A 305 20.85 11.12 -6.76
N ASN A 306 20.77 11.77 -5.59
CA ASN A 306 21.33 11.19 -4.37
C ASN A 306 20.29 10.27 -3.73
N ASP A 307 20.34 8.97 -4.03
CA ASP A 307 19.52 7.99 -3.32
C ASP A 307 20.18 7.52 -2.01
N CYS A 308 21.50 7.74 -1.85
CA CYS A 308 22.23 7.54 -0.60
C CYS A 308 22.67 8.87 0.03
N LEU A 309 22.90 8.83 1.35
CA LEU A 309 23.41 9.99 2.11
C LEU A 309 24.69 10.53 1.46
N ASP A 310 24.81 11.87 1.39
CA ASP A 310 25.96 12.58 0.81
C ASP A 310 26.31 12.18 -0.66
N GLY A 311 25.39 11.54 -1.40
CA GLY A 311 25.59 11.14 -2.79
C GLY A 311 26.62 10.03 -2.98
N GLU A 312 26.64 9.04 -2.08
CA GLU A 312 27.52 7.87 -2.17
C GLU A 312 27.43 7.13 -3.51
N ASP A 313 26.22 7.02 -4.03
CA ASP A 313 25.83 6.43 -5.31
C ASP A 313 26.25 7.28 -6.53
N GLU A 314 26.36 8.60 -6.34
CA GLU A 314 26.77 9.57 -7.37
C GLU A 314 28.26 9.89 -7.35
N ASP A 315 29.06 8.94 -6.84
CA ASP A 315 30.52 8.91 -6.65
C ASP A 315 31.13 9.52 -5.38
N GLY A 316 30.33 9.59 -4.31
CA GLY A 316 30.81 9.41 -2.92
C GLY A 316 31.35 7.98 -2.61
N ARG A 317 31.23 7.09 -3.62
CA ARG A 317 31.94 5.83 -3.93
C ARG A 317 31.30 4.52 -3.47
N LEU A 318 29.99 4.47 -3.39
CA LEU A 318 29.26 3.21 -3.54
C LEU A 318 29.43 2.65 -4.96
N ALA A 319 29.32 3.53 -5.97
CA ALA A 319 29.57 3.22 -7.38
C ALA A 319 30.68 4.11 -7.97
N THR A 320 31.30 3.64 -9.05
CA THR A 320 32.22 4.42 -9.88
C THR A 320 31.45 4.97 -11.08
N CYS A 321 31.26 6.29 -11.11
CA CYS A 321 30.57 6.99 -12.18
C CYS A 321 31.54 7.46 -13.26
N GLU A 322 31.11 7.43 -14.52
CA GLU A 322 31.82 8.12 -15.59
C GLU A 322 31.61 9.64 -15.45
N GLU A 323 32.70 10.42 -15.55
CA GLU A 323 32.59 11.88 -15.48
C GLU A 323 31.72 12.40 -16.64
N GLY A 324 30.62 13.07 -16.30
CA GLY A 324 29.77 13.77 -17.24
C GLY A 324 30.42 15.04 -17.82
N PRO A 325 29.91 15.57 -18.94
CA PRO A 325 30.45 16.77 -19.57
C PRO A 325 30.37 17.96 -18.60
N LYS A 326 31.45 18.75 -18.54
CA LYS A 326 31.53 19.96 -17.71
C LYS A 326 31.50 21.23 -18.56
N THR A 327 30.90 22.30 -18.02
CA THR A 327 30.90 23.65 -18.61
C THR A 327 32.27 24.30 -18.46
N GLU A 328 32.49 25.45 -19.11
CA GLU A 328 33.72 26.24 -18.92
C GLU A 328 33.92 26.72 -17.47
N LEU A 329 32.83 26.83 -16.71
CA LEU A 329 32.86 27.18 -15.29
C LEU A 329 33.10 25.97 -14.38
N GLY A 330 33.21 24.75 -14.95
CA GLY A 330 33.42 23.51 -14.22
C GLY A 330 32.14 22.86 -13.70
N CYS A 331 30.96 23.36 -14.11
CA CYS A 331 29.66 22.86 -13.67
C CYS A 331 29.19 21.71 -14.56
N CYS A 332 28.17 20.96 -14.13
CA CYS A 332 27.57 19.94 -14.99
C CYS A 332 26.96 20.58 -16.23
N ALA A 333 27.31 20.10 -17.42
CA ALA A 333 26.79 20.63 -18.67
C ALA A 333 25.44 20.02 -19.07
N ASP A 334 25.07 18.90 -18.44
CA ASP A 334 23.85 18.16 -18.65
C ASP A 334 23.26 17.83 -17.27
N ILE A 335 22.04 18.30 -17.01
CA ILE A 335 21.34 18.12 -15.74
C ILE A 335 19.91 17.66 -15.98
N THR A 336 19.39 16.85 -15.06
CA THR A 336 18.03 16.31 -15.11
C THR A 336 17.20 16.88 -13.95
N SER A 337 15.94 17.22 -14.22
CA SER A 337 15.03 17.80 -13.23
C SER A 337 14.07 16.75 -12.68
N SER A 338 13.97 16.62 -11.36
CA SER A 338 12.96 15.73 -10.72
C SER A 338 11.51 16.18 -10.94
N TRP A 339 11.29 17.44 -11.34
CA TRP A 339 9.96 17.98 -11.56
C TRP A 339 9.33 17.50 -12.87
N SER A 340 10.11 17.35 -13.95
CA SER A 340 9.58 16.96 -15.27
C SER A 340 10.34 15.83 -15.94
N GLY A 341 11.39 15.29 -15.30
CA GLY A 341 12.37 14.43 -15.97
C GLY A 341 13.11 15.14 -17.11
N ALA A 342 12.96 16.47 -17.22
CA ALA A 342 13.49 17.22 -18.33
C ALA A 342 15.02 17.27 -18.27
N ASN A 343 15.65 16.95 -19.39
CA ASN A 343 17.08 17.12 -19.57
C ASN A 343 17.36 18.57 -19.98
N CYS A 344 18.22 19.24 -19.21
CA CYS A 344 18.58 20.63 -19.37
C CYS A 344 20.06 20.76 -19.71
N LEU A 345 20.34 21.28 -20.91
CA LEU A 345 21.69 21.45 -21.41
C LEU A 345 22.18 22.87 -21.16
N ALA A 346 23.40 22.98 -20.63
CA ALA A 346 24.09 24.25 -20.49
C ALA A 346 24.30 24.89 -21.87
N ASN A 347 23.84 26.13 -22.04
CA ASN A 347 23.89 26.82 -23.33
C ASN A 347 24.35 28.27 -23.25
N GLY A 348 24.98 28.66 -22.15
CA GLY A 348 25.61 29.96 -22.01
C GLY A 348 25.83 30.35 -20.54
N VAL A 349 26.17 31.62 -20.33
CA VAL A 349 26.41 32.20 -19.01
C VAL A 349 25.56 33.46 -18.86
N VAL A 350 24.81 33.55 -17.76
CA VAL A 350 23.99 34.71 -17.38
C VAL A 350 24.42 35.16 -15.99
N ASN A 351 24.72 36.45 -15.83
CA ASN A 351 25.14 37.04 -14.54
C ASN A 351 26.34 36.33 -13.89
N GLY A 352 27.23 35.73 -14.69
CA GLY A 352 28.43 35.04 -14.20
C GLY A 352 28.20 33.60 -13.75
N LYS A 353 27.01 33.03 -13.98
CA LYS A 353 26.71 31.61 -13.73
C LYS A 353 26.16 30.94 -14.99
N ASP A 354 26.25 29.63 -15.07
CA ASP A 354 25.74 28.87 -16.22
C ASP A 354 24.23 29.02 -16.40
N ARG A 355 23.80 28.96 -17.65
CA ARG A 355 22.41 28.99 -18.10
C ARG A 355 22.07 27.66 -18.77
N TYR A 356 20.90 27.13 -18.47
CA TYR A 356 20.44 25.85 -19.01
C TYR A 356 19.12 26.02 -19.76
N SER A 357 18.99 25.30 -20.87
CA SER A 357 17.72 25.14 -21.58
C SER A 357 17.28 23.69 -21.55
N CYS A 358 16.05 23.49 -21.10
CA CYS A 358 15.43 22.19 -20.92
C CYS A 358 14.67 21.76 -22.18
N ASN A 359 14.62 20.46 -22.44
CA ASN A 359 13.91 19.87 -23.58
C ASN A 359 12.39 20.10 -23.54
N ASP A 360 11.83 20.39 -22.37
CA ASP A 360 10.44 20.80 -22.17
C ASP A 360 10.18 22.30 -22.45
N GLY A 361 11.18 23.03 -22.95
CA GLY A 361 11.08 24.45 -23.32
C GLY A 361 11.35 25.42 -22.17
N ARG A 362 11.68 24.92 -20.98
CA ARG A 362 11.99 25.72 -19.80
C ARG A 362 13.44 26.17 -19.74
N GLU A 363 13.72 27.12 -18.86
CA GLU A 363 15.05 27.72 -18.71
C GLU A 363 15.46 27.82 -17.24
N LEU A 364 16.71 27.46 -16.93
CA LEU A 364 17.35 27.72 -15.63
C LEU A 364 18.41 28.81 -15.79
N ARG A 365 18.34 29.86 -14.96
CA ARG A 365 19.29 30.99 -14.98
C ARG A 365 19.44 31.65 -13.61
N TRP A 366 20.56 32.36 -13.39
CA TRP A 366 20.78 33.14 -12.17
C TRP A 366 20.32 34.61 -12.30
N GLU A 367 19.57 35.09 -11.31
CA GLU A 367 19.13 36.49 -11.17
C GLU A 367 19.61 37.10 -9.84
N PRO A 368 20.43 38.18 -9.85
CA PRO A 368 20.98 38.80 -8.65
C PRO A 368 19.98 39.19 -7.54
N SER A 369 18.72 39.47 -7.88
CA SER A 369 17.70 39.84 -6.89
C SER A 369 17.01 38.64 -6.22
N SER A 370 17.09 37.46 -6.83
CA SER A 370 16.19 36.35 -6.51
C SER A 370 16.86 34.97 -6.50
N GLY A 371 18.14 34.86 -6.87
CA GLY A 371 18.87 33.59 -6.91
C GLY A 371 18.66 32.82 -8.21
N TRP A 372 18.65 31.49 -8.14
CA TRP A 372 18.38 30.62 -9.29
C TRP A 372 16.89 30.68 -9.66
N PHE A 373 16.62 30.73 -10.97
CA PHE A 373 15.30 30.95 -11.52
C PHE A 373 14.95 29.84 -12.50
N TYR A 374 13.83 29.15 -12.28
CA TYR A 374 13.27 28.16 -13.21
C TYR A 374 12.07 28.77 -13.95
N ALA A 375 12.29 29.14 -15.21
CA ALA A 375 11.29 29.80 -16.05
C ALA A 375 10.41 28.78 -16.76
N ALA A 376 9.09 29.02 -16.76
CA ALA A 376 8.14 28.19 -17.51
C ALA A 376 8.36 28.24 -19.03
N GLU A 377 9.01 29.30 -19.51
CA GLU A 377 9.43 29.49 -20.90
C GLU A 377 10.67 30.39 -20.94
N GLU A 378 11.46 30.29 -22.01
CA GLU A 378 12.68 31.07 -22.20
C GLU A 378 12.40 32.59 -22.13
N GLY A 379 12.97 33.28 -21.14
CA GLY A 379 12.70 34.71 -20.88
C GLY A 379 11.33 35.03 -20.25
N GLY A 380 10.53 34.03 -19.87
CA GLY A 380 9.22 34.19 -19.26
C GLY A 380 9.22 34.32 -17.73
N TRP A 381 8.01 34.31 -17.14
CA TRP A 381 7.78 34.21 -15.70
C TRP A 381 8.02 32.77 -15.22
N GLY A 382 8.42 32.61 -13.95
CA GLY A 382 8.95 31.35 -13.43
C GLY A 382 8.92 31.26 -11.91
N ALA A 383 9.22 30.06 -11.40
CA ALA A 383 9.35 29.79 -9.98
C ALA A 383 10.73 30.24 -9.47
N PHE A 384 10.75 30.83 -8.26
CA PHE A 384 11.97 31.26 -7.60
C PHE A 384 12.57 30.11 -6.81
N ALA A 385 13.85 29.85 -7.01
CA ALA A 385 14.62 28.94 -6.17
C ALA A 385 15.68 29.77 -5.43
N THR A 386 15.31 30.19 -4.25
CA THR A 386 16.17 30.88 -3.28
C THR A 386 16.96 29.83 -2.52
N GLY A 387 18.20 29.66 -2.93
CA GLY A 387 19.18 29.26 -1.94
C GLY A 387 19.22 30.31 -0.83
N THR A 388 19.37 29.86 0.41
CA THR A 388 19.77 30.74 1.52
C THR A 388 20.99 31.59 1.09
N PRO A 389 21.34 32.68 1.81
CA PRO A 389 22.50 33.52 1.48
C PRO A 389 23.84 32.79 1.35
N ASP A 390 23.90 31.50 1.69
CA ASP A 390 25.06 30.62 1.60
C ASP A 390 25.22 29.93 0.22
N HIS A 391 24.27 30.05 -0.73
CA HIS A 391 24.30 29.38 -2.05
C HIS A 391 24.65 30.30 -3.25
N ASP A 392 25.66 31.18 -3.09
CA ASP A 392 26.27 31.92 -4.23
C ASP A 392 27.34 31.07 -4.97
N SER A 393 27.17 29.75 -5.02
CA SER A 393 28.11 28.84 -5.69
C SER A 393 28.17 29.11 -7.19
N THR A 394 29.34 28.91 -7.82
CA THR A 394 29.50 29.13 -9.27
C THR A 394 28.63 28.18 -10.10
N CYS A 395 28.37 26.98 -9.56
CA CYS A 395 27.61 25.94 -10.22
C CYS A 395 26.22 25.72 -9.60
N ILE A 396 25.28 25.35 -10.48
CA ILE A 396 23.97 24.85 -10.10
C ILE A 396 24.17 23.45 -9.50
N GLY A 397 23.72 23.20 -8.27
CA GLY A 397 23.79 21.85 -7.68
C GLY A 397 25.05 21.47 -6.90
N ASP A 398 25.93 22.41 -6.50
CA ASP A 398 27.06 22.06 -5.60
C ASP A 398 26.61 21.51 -4.21
N HIS A 399 25.29 21.53 -3.91
CA HIS A 399 24.68 21.04 -2.68
C HIS A 399 23.32 20.32 -2.90
N ASN A 400 23.02 19.83 -4.11
CA ASN A 400 21.86 18.98 -4.46
C ASN A 400 20.44 19.35 -3.97
N GLU A 401 20.18 20.56 -3.47
CA GLU A 401 18.83 20.97 -3.04
C GLU A 401 18.46 22.36 -3.59
N PHE A 402 17.28 22.47 -4.22
CA PHE A 402 16.58 23.74 -4.35
C PHE A 402 15.39 23.77 -3.42
N LYS A 403 15.35 24.72 -2.49
CA LYS A 403 14.11 25.12 -1.84
C LYS A 403 13.43 26.19 -2.69
N THR A 404 12.16 26.00 -3.04
CA THR A 404 11.40 27.09 -3.69
C THR A 404 10.90 28.08 -2.61
N ASP A 405 11.24 29.38 -2.69
CA ASP A 405 10.69 30.43 -1.78
C ASP A 405 9.33 30.96 -2.26
N TYR A 406 8.49 30.12 -2.84
CA TYR A 406 7.09 30.45 -2.72
C TYR A 406 6.70 30.06 -1.28
N PRO A 407 6.14 30.97 -0.44
CA PRO A 407 5.50 30.59 0.83
C PRO A 407 4.27 29.69 0.63
N TRP A 408 4.17 29.09 -0.55
CA TRP A 408 3.13 28.23 -1.03
C TRP A 408 3.75 26.87 -1.35
N ASN A 409 4.88 26.72 -2.04
CA ASN A 409 5.28 25.41 -2.57
C ASN A 409 6.38 24.73 -1.73
N GLY A 410 6.00 23.83 -0.81
CA GLY A 410 6.93 23.02 -0.01
C GLY A 410 7.68 21.92 -0.78
N TYR A 411 7.96 22.11 -2.07
CA TYR A 411 8.70 21.13 -2.87
C TYR A 411 10.16 21.54 -3.03
N ASN A 412 11.05 20.57 -2.82
CA ASN A 412 12.43 20.69 -3.24
C ASN A 412 12.52 20.28 -4.72
N LEU A 413 12.94 21.20 -5.59
CA LEU A 413 13.33 20.82 -6.95
C LEU A 413 14.70 20.13 -6.82
N LEU A 414 14.79 18.84 -7.14
CA LEU A 414 16.08 18.16 -7.22
C LEU A 414 16.57 18.26 -8.66
N LEU A 415 17.81 18.73 -8.82
CA LEU A 415 18.51 18.70 -10.09
C LEU A 415 19.66 17.72 -9.97
N GLY A 416 19.62 16.69 -10.80
CA GLY A 416 20.68 15.69 -10.89
C GLY A 416 21.68 16.03 -11.97
N CYS A 417 22.97 15.80 -11.70
CA CYS A 417 23.99 15.92 -12.73
C CYS A 417 24.06 14.62 -13.51
N LYS A 418 23.81 14.67 -14.82
CA LYS A 418 23.94 13.47 -15.64
C LYS A 418 25.40 12.99 -15.63
N LYS A 419 25.65 11.81 -15.08
CA LYS A 419 26.92 11.10 -15.19
C LYS A 419 27.01 10.48 -16.61
N GLY A 420 28.20 10.04 -17.04
CA GLY A 420 28.40 9.52 -18.41
C GLY A 420 27.41 8.39 -18.79
N ASP A 421 27.30 8.05 -20.08
CA ASP A 421 26.30 7.09 -20.59
C ASP A 421 26.58 5.61 -20.21
N GLY A 422 27.58 5.34 -19.35
CA GLY A 422 27.90 4.02 -18.83
C GLY A 422 27.18 3.71 -17.52
N PRO A 423 26.72 2.46 -17.28
CA PRO A 423 26.14 2.09 -16.00
C PRO A 423 27.17 2.26 -14.89
N GLY A 424 26.75 2.82 -13.74
CA GLY A 424 27.60 2.93 -12.56
C GLY A 424 28.16 1.56 -12.18
N VAL A 425 29.49 1.45 -12.07
CA VAL A 425 30.13 0.17 -11.72
C VAL A 425 30.19 0.08 -10.20
N PRO A 426 29.57 -0.93 -9.56
CA PRO A 426 29.64 -1.09 -8.12
C PRO A 426 31.11 -1.19 -7.67
N THR A 427 31.46 -0.51 -6.57
CA THR A 427 32.80 -0.63 -6.01
C THR A 427 32.94 -1.93 -5.21
N ALA A 428 34.16 -2.24 -4.75
CA ALA A 428 34.38 -3.40 -3.87
C ALA A 428 33.64 -3.32 -2.52
N CYS A 429 33.14 -2.12 -2.17
CA CYS A 429 32.29 -1.89 -1.01
C CYS A 429 30.79 -2.11 -1.31
N ALA A 430 30.32 -2.17 -2.56
CA ALA A 430 28.89 -2.34 -2.84
C ALA A 430 28.32 -3.66 -2.26
N ASP A 431 29.04 -4.77 -2.39
CA ASP A 431 28.59 -6.10 -1.95
C ASP A 431 28.98 -6.46 -0.49
N HIS A 432 29.09 -5.48 0.42
CA HIS A 432 29.57 -5.62 1.81
C HIS A 432 29.31 -6.99 2.48
N ASP A 433 30.38 -7.70 2.82
CA ASP A 433 30.38 -8.77 3.84
C ASP A 433 31.12 -8.31 5.12
N CYS A 434 30.85 -7.07 5.55
CA CYS A 434 31.30 -6.57 6.86
C CYS A 434 30.20 -6.82 7.89
N SER A 435 30.57 -7.34 9.08
CA SER A 435 29.65 -7.47 10.21
C SER A 435 29.06 -6.12 10.62
N ASP A 436 27.83 -6.08 11.12
CA ASP A 436 27.08 -4.87 11.53
C ASP A 436 27.88 -3.85 12.37
N GLU A 437 28.83 -4.31 13.20
CA GLU A 437 29.71 -3.47 14.02
C GLU A 437 30.79 -2.69 13.23
N LYS A 438 30.89 -2.90 11.92
CA LYS A 438 31.92 -2.33 11.04
C LYS A 438 31.28 -1.61 9.85
N TYR A 439 31.96 -0.60 9.33
CA TYR A 439 31.67 0.03 8.04
C TYR A 439 32.85 -0.22 7.10
N CYS A 440 32.60 -0.25 5.79
CA CYS A 440 33.66 -0.47 4.82
C CYS A 440 34.29 0.83 4.38
N SER A 441 35.58 0.77 4.11
CA SER A 441 36.33 1.85 3.50
C SER A 441 37.10 1.31 2.31
N LEU A 442 37.03 2.01 1.18
CA LEU A 442 37.84 1.68 0.01
C LEU A 442 39.31 1.92 0.29
N ASP A 443 40.18 1.00 -0.14
CA ASP A 443 41.62 1.20 -0.04
C ASP A 443 42.03 2.37 -0.96
N ALA A 444 42.65 3.40 -0.37
CA ALA A 444 43.10 4.58 -1.09
C ALA A 444 44.15 4.28 -2.19
N SER A 445 44.69 3.06 -2.24
CA SER A 445 45.70 2.61 -3.20
C SER A 445 45.17 1.72 -4.34
N ASP A 446 43.97 1.13 -4.22
CA ASP A 446 43.32 0.31 -5.26
C ASP A 446 41.78 0.33 -5.09
N ALA A 447 41.05 0.82 -6.10
CA ALA A 447 39.59 0.87 -6.11
C ALA A 447 38.90 -0.51 -6.09
N ARG A 448 39.68 -1.60 -6.14
CA ARG A 448 39.22 -2.99 -6.00
C ARG A 448 39.45 -3.59 -4.61
N GLY A 449 40.10 -2.87 -3.69
CA GLY A 449 40.33 -3.30 -2.31
C GLY A 449 39.44 -2.57 -1.31
N TYR A 450 39.06 -3.25 -0.22
CA TYR A 450 38.31 -2.65 0.88
C TYR A 450 38.79 -3.12 2.26
N GLU A 451 38.53 -2.31 3.29
CA GLU A 451 38.78 -2.62 4.70
C GLU A 451 37.52 -2.40 5.54
N CYS A 452 37.17 -3.34 6.42
CA CYS A 452 36.08 -3.16 7.39
C CYS A 452 36.62 -2.49 8.68
N ILE A 453 36.22 -1.25 8.92
CA ILE A 453 36.63 -0.42 10.07
C ILE A 453 35.54 -0.43 11.14
N CYS A 454 35.94 -0.47 12.42
CA CYS A 454 35.00 -0.43 13.54
C CYS A 454 34.23 0.89 13.60
N ARG A 455 32.89 0.83 13.73
CA ARG A 455 32.03 2.02 13.87
C ARG A 455 32.35 2.84 15.14
N VAL A 456 32.75 2.16 16.21
CA VAL A 456 33.16 2.78 17.48
C VAL A 456 34.54 2.25 17.90
N GLU A 457 35.52 3.15 18.08
CA GLU A 457 36.87 2.79 18.50
C GLU A 457 36.85 1.95 19.80
N GLY A 458 37.38 0.72 19.72
CA GLY A 458 37.55 -0.17 20.88
C GLY A 458 36.39 -1.13 21.19
N THR A 459 35.35 -1.18 20.35
CA THR A 459 34.21 -2.10 20.54
C THR A 459 34.34 -3.41 19.77
N CYS A 460 34.98 -3.40 18.59
CA CYS A 460 35.25 -4.62 17.81
C CYS A 460 36.74 -4.94 17.69
N THR A 461 37.07 -6.24 17.59
CA THR A 461 38.43 -6.72 17.33
C THR A 461 38.79 -6.54 15.85
N SER A 462 39.82 -5.73 15.57
CA SER A 462 40.41 -5.60 14.24
C SER A 462 41.00 -6.94 13.78
N THR A 463 40.35 -7.61 12.84
CA THR A 463 40.93 -8.72 12.09
C THR A 463 41.42 -8.19 10.76
N THR A 464 42.68 -7.76 10.72
CA THR A 464 43.43 -7.57 9.48
C THR A 464 43.77 -8.94 8.90
N THR A 465 42.84 -9.52 8.14
CA THR A 465 43.17 -10.57 7.18
C THR A 465 42.51 -10.21 5.85
N PRO A 466 43.29 -9.85 4.82
CA PRO A 466 42.77 -9.70 3.47
C PRO A 466 42.14 -11.02 3.01
N PRO A 467 41.05 -11.01 2.23
CA PRO A 467 40.62 -12.21 1.55
C PRO A 467 41.73 -12.66 0.60
N ASP A 468 41.98 -13.97 0.61
CA ASP A 468 43.08 -14.62 -0.08
C ASP A 468 43.09 -14.25 -1.57
N THR A 469 44.20 -13.66 -2.02
CA THR A 469 44.43 -13.29 -3.42
C THR A 469 44.65 -14.57 -4.22
N THR A 470 43.57 -15.21 -4.68
CA THR A 470 43.68 -16.12 -5.82
C THR A 470 43.63 -15.30 -7.10
N SER A 471 44.81 -15.15 -7.68
CA SER A 471 45.04 -14.44 -8.94
C SER A 471 44.24 -15.05 -10.09
N TYR A 472 43.10 -14.46 -10.44
CA TYR A 472 42.49 -14.67 -11.75
C TYR A 472 43.08 -13.66 -12.73
N THR A 473 43.98 -14.17 -13.56
CA THR A 473 44.46 -13.44 -14.74
C THR A 473 43.36 -13.50 -15.80
N HIS A 474 42.70 -12.36 -16.04
CA HIS A 474 41.83 -12.20 -17.21
C HIS A 474 42.69 -12.25 -18.47
N THR A 475 42.68 -13.41 -19.15
CA THR A 475 43.05 -13.50 -20.56
C THR A 475 41.79 -13.26 -21.36
N THR A 476 41.74 -12.14 -22.06
CA THR A 476 40.71 -11.81 -23.05
C THR A 476 40.72 -12.86 -24.17
N THR A 477 39.67 -13.67 -24.25
CA THR A 477 39.34 -14.43 -25.46
C THR A 477 37.82 -14.40 -25.65
N PRO A 478 37.30 -13.97 -26.81
CA PRO A 478 35.86 -13.90 -27.05
C PRO A 478 35.33 -15.31 -27.29
N THR A 479 34.47 -15.82 -26.41
CA THR A 479 33.78 -17.08 -26.64
C THR A 479 32.35 -17.00 -26.14
N THR A 480 31.44 -17.26 -27.08
CA THR A 480 30.01 -17.44 -26.90
C THR A 480 29.68 -18.67 -26.03
N THR A 481 28.65 -18.54 -25.18
CA THR A 481 27.77 -19.60 -24.61
C THR A 481 28.28 -20.35 -23.35
N PRO A 482 27.43 -20.85 -22.41
CA PRO A 482 26.02 -20.60 -22.02
C PRO A 482 25.85 -20.09 -20.56
N ALA A 483 24.60 -19.78 -20.18
CA ALA A 483 24.15 -19.42 -18.83
C ALA A 483 24.65 -20.37 -17.71
N PRO A 484 24.81 -19.87 -16.45
CA PRO A 484 25.21 -20.68 -15.30
C PRO A 484 24.17 -21.78 -15.02
N PRO A 485 24.57 -22.91 -14.38
CA PRO A 485 23.65 -23.97 -14.07
C PRO A 485 22.66 -23.46 -13.02
N THR A 486 21.44 -23.18 -13.46
CA THR A 486 20.29 -23.04 -12.60
C THR A 486 20.14 -24.35 -11.83
N CYS A 487 19.99 -24.27 -10.50
CA CYS A 487 19.49 -25.38 -9.70
C CYS A 487 18.00 -25.53 -10.07
N SER A 488 17.76 -26.12 -11.25
CA SER A 488 16.45 -26.23 -11.87
C SER A 488 15.94 -27.64 -11.66
N CYS A 489 15.02 -27.81 -10.72
CA CYS A 489 14.16 -28.98 -10.71
C CYS A 489 13.34 -28.96 -12.01
N ASP A 490 13.55 -29.94 -12.90
CA ASP A 490 12.74 -30.14 -14.10
C ASP A 490 12.00 -31.49 -13.97
N PRO A 491 10.67 -31.50 -13.77
CA PRO A 491 9.76 -30.35 -13.79
C PRO A 491 9.87 -29.45 -12.54
N ALA A 492 9.48 -28.18 -12.69
CA ALA A 492 9.42 -27.21 -11.60
C ALA A 492 8.60 -27.76 -10.41
N CYS A 493 9.04 -27.46 -9.19
CA CYS A 493 8.34 -27.87 -7.99
C CYS A 493 6.93 -27.27 -7.95
N THR A 494 5.97 -28.07 -7.49
CA THR A 494 4.60 -27.60 -7.27
C THR A 494 4.53 -26.69 -6.04
N ASP A 495 3.53 -25.82 -5.98
CA ASP A 495 3.27 -24.94 -4.83
C ASP A 495 3.39 -25.68 -3.48
N GLY A 496 4.03 -25.04 -2.50
CA GLY A 496 4.36 -25.62 -1.19
C GLY A 496 5.63 -26.48 -1.16
N TYR A 497 6.43 -26.49 -2.23
CA TYR A 497 7.75 -27.14 -2.27
C TYR A 497 8.82 -26.19 -2.78
N VAL A 498 10.00 -26.25 -2.18
CA VAL A 498 11.20 -25.50 -2.59
C VAL A 498 12.20 -26.44 -3.28
N CYS A 499 12.83 -25.97 -4.35
CA CYS A 499 13.86 -26.73 -5.06
C CYS A 499 15.20 -26.58 -4.35
N MET A 500 15.70 -27.66 -3.73
CA MET A 500 17.04 -27.73 -3.16
C MET A 500 17.75 -28.96 -3.73
N ASP A 501 18.97 -28.79 -4.24
CA ASP A 501 19.79 -29.87 -4.80
C ASP A 501 19.09 -30.73 -5.88
N ALA A 502 18.26 -30.09 -6.73
CA ALA A 502 17.43 -30.75 -7.75
C ALA A 502 16.37 -31.74 -7.21
N GLU A 503 16.04 -31.65 -5.92
CA GLU A 503 14.90 -32.32 -5.29
C GLU A 503 13.88 -31.29 -4.78
N CYS A 504 12.59 -31.59 -4.93
CA CYS A 504 11.52 -30.76 -4.38
C CYS A 504 11.32 -31.14 -2.91
N LEU A 505 11.75 -30.27 -2.02
CA LEU A 505 11.56 -30.41 -0.58
C LEU A 505 10.30 -29.66 -0.16
N ASP A 506 9.55 -30.28 0.75
CA ASP A 506 8.36 -29.68 1.36
C ASP A 506 8.73 -28.43 2.14
N ILE A 507 8.00 -27.34 1.95
CA ILE A 507 8.12 -26.14 2.78
C ILE A 507 7.36 -26.43 4.06
N ASP A 508 8.01 -26.36 5.22
CA ASP A 508 7.33 -26.56 6.49
C ASP A 508 6.87 -25.20 7.03
N GLU A 509 5.72 -24.73 6.54
CA GLU A 509 5.22 -23.39 6.85
C GLU A 509 4.96 -23.22 8.35
N CYS A 510 4.73 -24.33 9.08
CA CYS A 510 4.56 -24.34 10.52
C CYS A 510 5.88 -24.19 11.29
N ALA A 511 6.98 -24.77 10.79
CA ALA A 511 8.29 -24.63 11.40
C ALA A 511 8.93 -23.28 11.08
N GLU A 512 8.60 -22.71 9.91
CA GLU A 512 9.07 -21.41 9.44
C GLU A 512 8.24 -20.24 9.98
N GLY A 513 7.04 -20.52 10.55
CA GLY A 513 6.14 -19.50 11.09
C GLY A 513 5.49 -18.62 10.01
N THR A 514 5.43 -19.13 8.78
CA THR A 514 4.83 -18.48 7.61
C THR A 514 3.38 -18.91 7.38
N ASP A 515 2.84 -19.72 8.29
CA ASP A 515 1.44 -20.13 8.28
C ASP A 515 0.47 -18.99 8.61
N ASN A 516 -0.76 -19.09 8.10
CA ASN A 516 -1.83 -18.13 8.38
C ASN A 516 -2.85 -18.65 9.41
N CYS A 517 -2.42 -19.53 10.32
CA CYS A 517 -3.31 -20.05 11.34
C CYS A 517 -3.60 -18.99 12.40
N HIS A 518 -4.83 -18.98 12.91
CA HIS A 518 -5.15 -18.09 14.03
C HIS A 518 -4.38 -18.48 15.29
N SER A 519 -4.21 -17.54 16.23
CA SER A 519 -3.50 -17.78 17.50
C SER A 519 -4.07 -18.90 18.38
N PHE A 520 -5.28 -19.39 18.08
CA PHE A 520 -5.94 -20.51 18.74
C PHE A 520 -5.97 -21.80 17.89
N GLU A 521 -5.38 -21.78 16.71
CA GLU A 521 -5.15 -22.93 15.84
C GLU A 521 -3.69 -23.39 15.96
N GLN A 522 -3.49 -24.69 15.80
CA GLN A 522 -2.18 -25.32 15.69
C GLN A 522 -1.90 -25.61 14.23
N CYS A 523 -0.83 -25.02 13.70
CA CYS A 523 -0.36 -25.36 12.36
C CYS A 523 0.10 -26.82 12.31
N VAL A 524 -0.33 -27.54 11.27
CA VAL A 524 0.09 -28.90 10.96
C VAL A 524 0.59 -28.93 9.52
N ASN A 525 1.90 -29.10 9.36
CA ASN A 525 2.52 -29.18 8.05
C ASN A 525 2.10 -30.48 7.33
N LEU A 526 1.84 -30.38 6.02
CA LEU A 526 1.59 -31.50 5.13
C LEU A 526 2.44 -31.32 3.86
N PRO A 527 2.74 -32.41 3.14
CA PRO A 527 3.48 -32.28 1.89
C PRO A 527 2.79 -31.33 0.88
N GLY A 528 3.43 -30.21 0.58
CA GLY A 528 3.03 -29.15 -0.33
C GLY A 528 2.03 -28.15 0.20
N LYS A 529 1.78 -28.11 1.52
CA LYS A 529 0.83 -27.21 2.17
C LYS A 529 0.80 -27.43 3.69
N PHE A 530 0.41 -26.40 4.42
CA PHE A 530 -0.04 -26.58 5.79
C PHE A 530 -1.56 -26.70 5.93
N ARG A 531 -2.01 -27.12 7.12
CA ARG A 531 -3.38 -26.94 7.58
C ARG A 531 -3.39 -26.43 9.02
N CYS A 532 -4.32 -25.54 9.32
CA CYS A 532 -4.57 -25.10 10.68
C CYS A 532 -5.51 -26.10 11.35
N ASP A 533 -5.04 -26.88 12.32
CA ASP A 533 -5.95 -27.68 13.14
C ASP A 533 -6.37 -26.86 14.36
N PRO A 534 -7.60 -27.01 14.88
CA PRO A 534 -7.97 -26.31 16.10
C PRO A 534 -7.06 -26.74 17.26
N GLY A 535 -6.46 -25.79 17.98
CA GLY A 535 -5.62 -26.09 19.14
C GLY A 535 -6.45 -26.64 20.31
N GLU A 536 -5.79 -27.20 21.33
CA GLU A 536 -6.44 -27.53 22.61
C GLU A 536 -6.80 -26.24 23.35
N VAL A 537 -8.01 -25.75 23.11
CA VAL A 537 -8.53 -24.53 23.75
C VAL A 537 -9.41 -24.92 24.95
N SER A 538 -9.14 -24.33 26.13
CA SER A 538 -10.02 -24.47 27.29
C SER A 538 -11.27 -23.62 27.11
N CYS A 539 -12.39 -24.27 26.78
CA CYS A 539 -13.70 -23.62 26.66
C CYS A 539 -14.33 -23.41 28.04
N ASP A 540 -13.78 -22.51 28.86
CA ASP A 540 -14.33 -22.22 30.18
C ASP A 540 -15.51 -21.22 30.12
N ALA A 541 -16.68 -21.71 30.54
CA ALA A 541 -17.82 -21.01 31.16
C ALA A 541 -18.36 -19.69 30.56
N PHE A 542 -18.64 -19.64 29.26
CA PHE A 542 -19.60 -18.67 28.68
C PHE A 542 -20.99 -19.29 28.44
N SER A 543 -22.02 -18.43 28.34
CA SER A 543 -23.41 -18.85 28.15
C SER A 543 -23.58 -19.64 26.85
N ASN A 544 -24.09 -20.87 26.92
CA ASN A 544 -24.33 -21.66 25.72
C ASN A 544 -25.35 -20.96 24.80
N PRO A 545 -25.07 -20.81 23.49
CA PRO A 545 -25.97 -20.14 22.58
C PRO A 545 -27.27 -20.94 22.39
N ALA A 546 -28.37 -20.20 22.25
CA ALA A 546 -29.69 -20.76 22.13
C ALA A 546 -29.97 -21.21 20.69
N TRP A 547 -29.54 -22.42 20.36
CA TRP A 547 -29.79 -23.05 19.06
C TRP A 547 -31.29 -23.17 18.74
N LYS A 548 -31.66 -22.68 17.56
CA LYS A 548 -32.98 -22.85 16.96
C LYS A 548 -32.92 -23.93 15.86
N GLY A 549 -34.10 -24.51 15.60
CA GLY A 549 -34.23 -25.65 14.69
C GLY A 549 -34.06 -25.27 13.21
N ARG A 550 -33.72 -26.27 12.40
CA ARG A 550 -33.31 -26.21 10.98
C ARG A 550 -34.45 -25.99 9.96
N LYS A 551 -35.47 -25.22 10.32
CA LYS A 551 -36.71 -25.07 9.51
C LYS A 551 -37.18 -23.62 9.37
N ASN A 552 -36.33 -22.66 9.71
CA ASN A 552 -36.64 -21.22 9.71
C ASN A 552 -35.96 -20.45 8.57
N THR A 553 -35.35 -21.17 7.61
CA THR A 553 -34.68 -20.59 6.46
C THR A 553 -35.50 -20.75 5.19
N LYS A 554 -35.48 -19.73 4.34
CA LYS A 554 -36.04 -19.74 2.99
C LYS A 554 -35.10 -19.05 2.01
N TYR A 555 -35.28 -19.31 0.71
CA TYR A 555 -34.63 -18.53 -0.33
C TYR A 555 -35.33 -17.17 -0.51
N ILE A 556 -34.54 -16.11 -0.64
CA ILE A 556 -34.95 -14.86 -1.31
C ILE A 556 -34.60 -14.96 -2.79
N TYR A 557 -33.39 -15.43 -3.08
CA TYR A 557 -32.85 -15.59 -4.43
C TYR A 557 -31.98 -16.84 -4.51
N LYS A 558 -31.91 -17.46 -5.68
CA LYS A 558 -31.07 -18.64 -5.94
C LYS A 558 -30.76 -18.77 -7.44
N ASN A 559 -29.51 -19.07 -7.75
CA ASN A 559 -29.07 -19.60 -9.05
C ASN A 559 -28.06 -20.76 -8.83
N GLU A 560 -27.32 -21.17 -9.85
CA GLU A 560 -26.35 -22.29 -9.78
C GLU A 560 -25.04 -21.92 -9.06
N LYS A 561 -24.64 -20.65 -9.07
CA LYS A 561 -23.39 -20.13 -8.49
C LYS A 561 -23.57 -19.49 -7.11
N SER A 562 -24.76 -18.95 -6.83
CA SER A 562 -25.05 -18.19 -5.62
C SER A 562 -26.48 -18.36 -5.11
N ALA A 563 -26.67 -18.12 -3.82
CA ALA A 563 -27.97 -18.14 -3.17
C ALA A 563 -28.05 -17.11 -2.04
N LEU A 564 -29.16 -16.36 -2.01
CA LEU A 564 -29.53 -15.49 -0.90
C LEU A 564 -30.56 -16.20 -0.02
N LEU A 565 -30.14 -16.55 1.19
CA LEU A 565 -30.95 -17.17 2.22
C LEU A 565 -31.48 -16.09 3.17
N GLN A 566 -32.66 -16.32 3.75
CA GLN A 566 -33.18 -15.52 4.84
C GLN A 566 -33.51 -16.45 6.00
N THR A 567 -32.88 -16.24 7.15
CA THR A 567 -33.11 -17.02 8.36
C THR A 567 -33.65 -16.14 9.49
N LYS A 568 -34.56 -16.70 10.30
CA LYS A 568 -35.26 -15.93 11.34
C LYS A 568 -34.65 -16.14 12.72
N PHE A 569 -34.25 -15.05 13.37
CA PHE A 569 -33.87 -14.96 14.77
C PHE A 569 -35.06 -14.44 15.59
N ARG A 570 -35.81 -15.38 16.19
CA ARG A 570 -37.07 -15.05 16.88
C ARG A 570 -36.81 -14.57 18.31
N VAL A 571 -37.46 -13.48 18.71
CA VAL A 571 -37.48 -12.98 20.11
C VAL A 571 -38.01 -14.04 21.08
N LYS A 572 -39.05 -14.78 20.67
CA LYS A 572 -39.65 -15.81 21.52
C LYS A 572 -38.65 -16.95 21.81
N ASN A 573 -38.47 -17.26 23.09
CA ASN A 573 -37.55 -18.26 23.62
C ASN A 573 -36.07 -17.96 23.31
N SER A 574 -35.71 -16.70 23.03
CA SER A 574 -34.32 -16.28 22.83
C SER A 574 -33.74 -15.74 24.14
N PRO A 575 -32.44 -15.92 24.41
CA PRO A 575 -31.75 -15.35 25.57
C PRO A 575 -31.63 -13.83 25.49
N VAL A 576 -31.75 -13.28 24.29
CA VAL A 576 -31.74 -11.84 23.99
C VAL A 576 -32.92 -11.46 23.12
N ASN A 577 -33.28 -10.19 23.12
CA ASN A 577 -34.19 -9.65 22.11
C ASN A 577 -33.37 -9.11 20.92
N PRO A 578 -33.24 -9.85 19.80
CA PRO A 578 -32.45 -9.42 18.64
C PRO A 578 -32.99 -8.14 17.96
N ARG A 579 -34.08 -7.55 18.47
CA ARG A 579 -34.64 -6.30 17.96
C ARG A 579 -34.27 -5.09 18.79
N THR A 580 -33.88 -5.30 20.04
CA THR A 580 -33.56 -4.22 21.00
C THR A 580 -32.17 -4.33 21.59
N ASP A 581 -31.56 -5.51 21.51
CA ASP A 581 -30.29 -5.83 22.18
C ASP A 581 -29.29 -6.30 21.12
N LEU A 582 -28.02 -5.93 21.30
CA LEU A 582 -26.92 -6.50 20.53
C LEU A 582 -26.74 -7.98 20.87
N TYR A 583 -26.31 -8.77 19.90
CA TYR A 583 -26.23 -10.21 20.05
C TYR A 583 -25.11 -10.83 19.21
N GLN A 584 -24.63 -11.98 19.66
CA GLN A 584 -23.77 -12.86 18.87
C GLN A 584 -24.63 -13.94 18.21
N GLY A 585 -24.55 -14.04 16.88
CA GLY A 585 -25.21 -15.02 16.05
C GLY A 585 -24.26 -16.14 15.59
N PHE A 586 -24.83 -17.31 15.36
CA PHE A 586 -24.13 -18.47 14.80
C PHE A 586 -24.98 -19.14 13.73
N ILE A 587 -24.33 -19.58 12.67
CA ILE A 587 -24.92 -20.32 11.57
C ILE A 587 -24.14 -21.62 11.38
N ALA A 588 -24.82 -22.75 11.27
CA ALA A 588 -24.16 -24.04 11.07
C ALA A 588 -24.92 -24.98 10.11
N TRP A 589 -24.17 -25.66 9.28
CA TRP A 589 -24.59 -26.78 8.43
C TRP A 589 -23.93 -28.06 8.89
N THR A 590 -24.61 -29.20 8.73
CA THR A 590 -24.07 -30.49 9.14
C THR A 590 -23.76 -31.41 7.99
N LYS A 591 -22.76 -32.25 8.19
CA LYS A 591 -22.19 -33.15 7.18
C LYS A 591 -23.20 -34.14 6.63
N ASP A 592 -24.13 -34.62 7.45
CA ASP A 592 -25.20 -35.54 7.07
C ASP A 592 -26.22 -34.94 6.10
N VAL A 593 -26.23 -33.61 5.95
CA VAL A 593 -27.10 -32.89 5.02
C VAL A 593 -26.32 -32.30 3.86
N CYS A 594 -25.23 -31.59 4.14
CA CYS A 594 -24.47 -30.84 3.14
C CYS A 594 -23.27 -31.59 2.55
N GLY A 595 -22.89 -32.73 3.15
CA GLY A 595 -21.69 -33.46 2.78
C GLY A 595 -20.41 -32.81 3.30
N ASN A 596 -19.30 -33.52 3.12
CA ASN A 596 -17.97 -33.01 3.51
C ASN A 596 -17.48 -31.92 2.56
N ASP A 597 -17.84 -31.97 1.28
CA ASP A 597 -17.31 -31.07 0.26
C ASP A 597 -17.75 -29.62 0.52
N PHE A 598 -19.05 -29.39 0.72
CA PHE A 598 -19.58 -28.07 1.09
C PHE A 598 -18.92 -27.52 2.35
N LEU A 599 -18.79 -28.32 3.41
CA LEU A 599 -18.25 -27.86 4.69
C LEU A 599 -16.76 -27.52 4.62
N LYS A 600 -15.99 -28.29 3.83
CA LYS A 600 -14.58 -27.97 3.55
C LYS A 600 -14.47 -26.70 2.72
N LYS A 601 -15.30 -26.55 1.69
CA LYS A 601 -15.28 -25.38 0.81
C LYS A 601 -15.70 -24.10 1.52
N LEU A 602 -16.68 -24.18 2.42
CA LEU A 602 -17.08 -23.11 3.32
C LEU A 602 -15.93 -22.67 4.23
N ARG A 603 -15.23 -23.63 4.85
CA ARG A 603 -14.04 -23.32 5.66
C ARG A 603 -12.90 -22.71 4.83
N SER A 604 -12.73 -23.21 3.61
CA SER A 604 -11.68 -22.77 2.69
C SER A 604 -12.02 -21.44 1.99
N GLY A 605 -13.17 -20.82 2.25
CA GLY A 605 -13.60 -19.61 1.53
C GLY A 605 -13.92 -19.81 0.03
N GLU A 606 -13.73 -21.01 -0.54
CA GLU A 606 -14.22 -21.34 -1.88
C GLU A 606 -15.74 -21.16 -2.02
N VAL A 607 -16.47 -21.34 -0.92
CA VAL A 607 -17.85 -20.88 -0.74
C VAL A 607 -17.82 -19.62 0.10
N GLY A 608 -18.06 -18.47 -0.53
CA GLY A 608 -18.11 -17.18 0.14
C GLY A 608 -19.39 -17.02 0.96
N VAL A 609 -19.30 -16.24 2.04
CA VAL A 609 -20.41 -15.92 2.94
C VAL A 609 -20.44 -14.42 3.15
N GLU A 610 -21.61 -13.82 2.98
CA GLU A 610 -21.86 -12.41 3.26
C GLU A 610 -23.21 -12.28 3.98
N LEU A 611 -23.31 -11.32 4.91
CA LEU A 611 -24.56 -10.98 5.59
C LEU A 611 -25.13 -9.71 4.99
N ILE A 612 -26.43 -9.75 4.66
CA ILE A 612 -27.13 -8.64 4.02
C ILE A 612 -28.31 -8.22 4.90
N ASP A 613 -28.42 -6.92 5.15
CA ASP A 613 -29.59 -6.30 5.76
C ASP A 613 -29.88 -4.93 5.09
N SER A 614 -30.96 -4.26 5.49
CA SER A 614 -31.33 -2.95 4.96
C SER A 614 -30.41 -1.81 5.42
N GLU A 615 -29.73 -1.99 6.54
CA GLU A 615 -28.66 -1.15 7.06
C GLU A 615 -27.56 -2.11 7.57
N ASP A 616 -26.29 -1.77 7.39
CA ASP A 616 -25.21 -2.68 7.78
C ASP A 616 -25.08 -2.72 9.31
N VAL A 617 -25.46 -3.85 9.88
CA VAL A 617 -25.55 -4.07 11.33
C VAL A 617 -24.96 -5.40 11.77
N TYR A 618 -24.33 -6.15 10.86
CA TYR A 618 -23.75 -7.47 11.15
C TYR A 618 -22.31 -7.57 10.67
N ASP A 619 -21.41 -7.92 11.60
CA ASP A 619 -20.04 -8.27 11.27
C ASP A 619 -19.83 -9.79 11.32
N LEU A 620 -19.27 -10.32 10.23
CA LEU A 620 -18.96 -11.73 10.09
C LEU A 620 -17.64 -11.99 10.82
N ASN A 621 -17.64 -12.95 11.75
CA ASN A 621 -16.47 -13.23 12.59
C ASN A 621 -15.67 -14.38 11.98
N TYR A 622 -15.78 -15.59 12.52
CA TYR A 622 -14.90 -16.71 12.13
C TYR A 622 -15.71 -17.91 11.62
N ALA A 623 -15.24 -18.53 10.53
CA ALA A 623 -15.79 -19.76 9.97
C ALA A 623 -15.05 -20.99 10.53
N TYR A 624 -15.80 -21.95 11.06
CA TYR A 624 -15.24 -23.12 11.74
C TYR A 624 -15.75 -24.43 11.15
N PHE A 625 -14.91 -25.46 11.16
CA PHE A 625 -15.28 -26.84 10.83
C PHE A 625 -14.95 -27.79 11.98
N LYS A 626 -16.00 -28.38 12.55
CA LYS A 626 -15.90 -29.46 13.52
C LYS A 626 -15.81 -30.81 12.82
N ASN A 627 -14.79 -31.60 13.17
CA ASN A 627 -14.65 -32.97 12.69
C ASN A 627 -14.96 -34.03 13.77
N ASP A 628 -16.24 -34.34 13.97
CA ASP A 628 -16.72 -35.34 14.96
C ASP A 628 -17.49 -36.49 14.26
N GLY A 629 -16.88 -37.10 13.24
CA GLY A 629 -17.41 -38.27 12.54
C GLY A 629 -18.78 -38.06 11.87
N ARG A 630 -19.85 -38.52 12.54
CA ARG A 630 -21.25 -38.32 12.08
C ARG A 630 -21.87 -37.01 12.54
N TYR A 631 -21.23 -36.33 13.50
CA TYR A 631 -21.65 -35.06 14.08
C TYR A 631 -20.86 -33.87 13.52
N SER A 632 -20.03 -34.10 12.50
CA SER A 632 -19.27 -33.04 11.85
C SER A 632 -20.20 -31.95 11.32
N MET A 633 -19.77 -30.71 11.49
CA MET A 633 -20.51 -29.53 11.08
C MET A 633 -19.55 -28.40 10.72
N GLY A 634 -20.02 -27.47 9.92
CA GLY A 634 -19.27 -26.28 9.56
C GLY A 634 -20.20 -25.09 9.42
N GLY A 635 -19.66 -23.89 9.60
CA GLY A 635 -20.46 -22.68 9.70
C GLY A 635 -19.63 -21.54 10.24
N PHE A 636 -20.29 -20.48 10.67
CA PHE A 636 -19.63 -19.24 11.08
C PHE A 636 -20.40 -18.55 12.20
N SER A 637 -19.74 -17.62 12.86
CA SER A 637 -20.36 -16.67 13.78
C SER A 637 -20.39 -15.27 13.18
N PHE A 638 -21.25 -14.43 13.73
CA PHE A 638 -21.36 -13.03 13.39
C PHE A 638 -21.87 -12.25 14.60
N GLU A 639 -21.60 -10.96 14.67
CA GLU A 639 -22.06 -10.07 15.73
C GLU A 639 -22.99 -8.99 15.19
N SER A 640 -24.00 -8.64 15.96
CA SER A 640 -24.81 -7.46 15.70
C SER A 640 -24.14 -6.25 16.33
N THR A 641 -23.76 -5.26 15.52
CA THR A 641 -22.96 -4.09 15.94
C THR A 641 -23.81 -2.93 16.45
N GLN A 642 -25.03 -2.79 15.92
CA GLN A 642 -25.93 -1.71 16.29
C GLN A 642 -27.42 -2.08 16.15
N VAL A 643 -28.27 -1.43 16.94
CA VAL A 643 -29.73 -1.61 16.88
C VAL A 643 -30.36 -0.48 16.08
N VAL A 644 -30.76 -0.78 14.85
CA VAL A 644 -31.36 0.21 13.93
C VAL A 644 -32.86 0.02 13.72
N VAL A 645 -33.52 1.05 13.18
CA VAL A 645 -34.96 1.08 12.91
C VAL A 645 -35.31 0.35 11.59
N LYS A 646 -34.45 0.46 10.57
CA LYS A 646 -34.58 -0.28 9.30
C LYS A 646 -33.76 -1.56 9.33
N ASP A 647 -34.21 -2.48 10.17
CA ASP A 647 -33.62 -3.79 10.31
C ASP A 647 -34.65 -4.81 9.84
N THR A 648 -34.28 -5.71 8.92
CA THR A 648 -35.24 -6.64 8.32
C THR A 648 -35.79 -7.63 9.35
N PRO A 649 -37.12 -7.92 9.35
CA PRO A 649 -38.14 -7.32 8.52
C PRO A 649 -38.65 -6.00 9.14
N TRP A 650 -38.71 -4.96 8.31
CA TRP A 650 -39.34 -3.69 8.66
C TRP A 650 -40.43 -3.33 7.64
N THR A 651 -41.32 -2.40 8.01
CA THR A 651 -42.43 -1.97 7.15
C THR A 651 -42.65 -0.48 7.27
N PHE A 652 -43.11 0.20 6.22
CA PHE A 652 -43.58 1.58 6.34
C PHE A 652 -45.00 1.62 6.92
N LYS A 653 -45.17 2.31 8.05
CA LYS A 653 -46.49 2.65 8.61
C LYS A 653 -46.61 4.15 8.66
N SER A 654 -47.59 4.71 7.93
CA SER A 654 -47.84 6.15 7.87
C SER A 654 -46.61 6.99 7.50
N GLY A 655 -45.78 6.50 6.56
CA GLY A 655 -44.56 7.19 6.10
C GLY A 655 -43.34 7.00 7.02
N VAL A 656 -43.47 6.29 8.13
CA VAL A 656 -42.37 6.02 9.07
C VAL A 656 -41.95 4.55 8.98
N ALA A 657 -40.66 4.31 8.79
CA ALA A 657 -40.10 2.96 8.87
C ALA A 657 -40.32 2.41 10.28
N THR A 658 -41.04 1.28 10.37
CA THR A 658 -41.39 0.63 11.64
C THR A 658 -40.83 -0.78 11.64
N LYS A 659 -39.92 -1.02 12.59
CA LYS A 659 -39.31 -2.33 12.87
C LYS A 659 -40.36 -3.35 13.30
N ASN A 660 -40.31 -4.57 12.75
CA ASN A 660 -41.10 -5.69 13.29
C ASN A 660 -40.45 -6.20 14.57
N MET A 661 -41.19 -6.23 15.67
CA MET A 661 -40.65 -6.63 16.99
C MET A 661 -40.73 -8.15 17.26
N GLY A 662 -41.20 -8.96 16.31
CA GLY A 662 -41.43 -10.39 16.52
C GLY A 662 -40.24 -11.31 16.23
N ALA A 663 -39.37 -10.89 15.31
CA ALA A 663 -38.17 -11.60 14.89
C ALA A 663 -37.29 -10.68 14.07
N ASP A 664 -36.03 -11.03 14.01
CA ASP A 664 -35.02 -10.48 13.12
C ASP A 664 -34.77 -11.45 11.95
N ASP A 665 -34.55 -10.92 10.76
CA ASP A 665 -34.43 -11.65 9.51
C ASP A 665 -33.05 -11.44 8.87
N VAL A 666 -32.05 -12.12 9.41
CA VAL A 666 -30.69 -12.12 8.84
C VAL A 666 -30.69 -12.78 7.46
N GLN A 667 -30.21 -12.05 6.45
CA GLN A 667 -30.03 -12.57 5.10
C GLN A 667 -28.58 -12.96 4.88
N ILE A 668 -28.36 -14.09 4.24
CA ILE A 668 -27.04 -14.69 4.05
C ILE A 668 -26.85 -14.93 2.55
N MET A 669 -25.93 -14.21 1.94
CA MET A 669 -25.50 -14.46 0.57
C MET A 669 -24.39 -15.51 0.58
N LEU A 670 -24.56 -16.55 -0.23
CA LEU A 670 -23.56 -17.57 -0.48
C LEU A 670 -23.13 -17.50 -1.94
N THR A 671 -21.82 -17.53 -2.20
CA THR A 671 -21.22 -17.52 -3.55
C THR A 671 -20.33 -18.76 -3.74
N GLY A 672 -19.93 -19.05 -4.99
CA GLY A 672 -19.09 -20.22 -5.31
C GLY A 672 -19.78 -21.58 -5.14
N LEU A 673 -21.12 -21.62 -5.15
CA LEU A 673 -21.90 -22.84 -4.98
C LEU A 673 -21.75 -23.83 -6.15
N ASP A 674 -21.38 -23.34 -7.32
CA ASP A 674 -21.08 -24.14 -8.52
C ASP A 674 -19.83 -25.01 -8.35
N LYS A 675 -18.95 -24.65 -7.41
CA LYS A 675 -17.77 -25.45 -7.06
C LYS A 675 -18.11 -26.63 -6.15
N VAL A 676 -19.31 -26.68 -5.56
CA VAL A 676 -19.66 -27.65 -4.52
C VAL A 676 -20.32 -28.91 -5.09
N THR A 677 -19.80 -30.07 -4.71
CA THR A 677 -20.44 -31.36 -4.92
C THR A 677 -21.36 -31.69 -3.74
N PHE A 678 -22.61 -31.27 -3.84
CA PHE A 678 -23.64 -31.59 -2.84
C PHE A 678 -23.99 -33.09 -2.83
N LEU A 679 -24.49 -33.59 -1.70
CA LEU A 679 -24.95 -34.98 -1.58
C LEU A 679 -26.06 -35.30 -2.61
N ASP A 680 -25.87 -36.41 -3.30
CA ASP A 680 -26.75 -36.95 -4.31
C ASP A 680 -28.12 -37.39 -3.75
N SER A 681 -29.14 -37.35 -4.62
CA SER A 681 -30.59 -37.45 -4.37
C SER A 681 -31.25 -36.39 -3.47
N LYS A 682 -30.49 -35.54 -2.76
CA LYS A 682 -31.05 -34.56 -1.80
C LYS A 682 -30.69 -33.10 -2.11
N GLY A 683 -29.58 -32.86 -2.81
CA GLY A 683 -29.28 -31.62 -3.54
C GLY A 683 -28.95 -30.40 -2.69
N MET A 684 -28.69 -29.28 -3.37
CA MET A 684 -28.36 -27.97 -2.78
C MET A 684 -29.47 -27.44 -1.86
N ASP A 685 -30.75 -27.65 -2.22
CA ASP A 685 -31.88 -27.14 -1.45
C ASP A 685 -31.95 -27.73 -0.04
N TRP A 686 -31.75 -29.04 0.07
CA TRP A 686 -31.78 -29.69 1.36
C TRP A 686 -30.65 -29.22 2.26
N CYS A 687 -29.46 -29.02 1.68
CA CYS A 687 -28.33 -28.45 2.40
C CYS A 687 -28.64 -27.04 2.92
N LEU A 688 -28.90 -26.10 2.03
CA LEU A 688 -28.94 -24.68 2.39
C LEU A 688 -30.14 -24.31 3.27
N LEU A 689 -31.32 -24.90 3.01
CA LEU A 689 -32.54 -24.59 3.76
C LEU A 689 -32.60 -25.26 5.14
N THR A 690 -31.67 -26.15 5.47
CA THR A 690 -31.61 -26.81 6.77
C THR A 690 -30.47 -26.31 7.66
N LEU A 691 -29.95 -25.11 7.38
CA LEU A 691 -29.03 -24.42 8.29
C LEU A 691 -29.66 -24.31 9.70
N ALA A 692 -28.84 -24.51 10.72
CA ALA A 692 -29.18 -24.24 12.10
C ALA A 692 -28.64 -22.86 12.47
N ASN A 693 -29.45 -22.04 13.15
CA ASN A 693 -28.96 -20.79 13.72
C ASN A 693 -29.02 -20.80 15.25
N ALA A 694 -28.18 -20.03 15.90
CA ALA A 694 -28.17 -19.83 17.34
C ALA A 694 -27.84 -18.39 17.69
N ILE A 695 -28.26 -17.96 18.87
CA ILE A 695 -28.06 -16.60 19.34
C ILE A 695 -27.70 -16.59 20.83
N MET A 696 -26.85 -15.64 21.23
CA MET A 696 -26.50 -15.35 22.62
C MET A 696 -26.28 -13.83 22.79
N PRO A 697 -26.20 -13.32 24.04
CA PRO A 697 -25.83 -11.94 24.30
C PRO A 697 -24.55 -11.52 23.59
N ALA A 698 -24.47 -10.26 23.18
CA ALA A 698 -23.19 -9.66 22.82
C ALA A 698 -22.39 -9.41 24.11
N ASP A 699 -21.10 -9.70 24.07
CA ASP A 699 -20.13 -9.53 25.14
C ASP A 699 -18.73 -9.57 24.53
N ASP A 700 -17.71 -9.24 25.32
CA ASP A 700 -16.31 -9.35 24.91
C ASP A 700 -15.83 -10.81 24.98
N TYR A 701 -16.15 -11.57 23.93
CA TYR A 701 -15.82 -12.98 23.83
C TYR A 701 -14.42 -13.21 23.25
N PRO A 702 -13.71 -14.26 23.69
CA PRO A 702 -12.42 -14.58 23.12
C PRO A 702 -12.55 -15.01 21.65
N ALA A 703 -11.50 -14.79 20.85
CA ALA A 703 -11.46 -15.09 19.42
C ALA A 703 -11.85 -16.55 19.06
N HIS A 704 -11.64 -17.50 19.98
CA HIS A 704 -11.98 -18.92 19.81
C HIS A 704 -13.45 -19.26 20.13
N LEU A 705 -14.33 -18.27 20.37
CA LEU A 705 -15.74 -18.48 20.73
C LEU A 705 -16.45 -19.45 19.77
N THR A 706 -16.32 -19.22 18.47
CA THR A 706 -16.99 -20.04 17.44
C THR A 706 -16.57 -21.50 17.53
N GLN A 707 -15.26 -21.76 17.68
CA GLN A 707 -14.73 -23.11 17.88
C GLN A 707 -15.39 -23.76 19.10
N CYS A 708 -15.38 -23.08 20.24
CA CYS A 708 -15.97 -23.63 21.47
C CYS A 708 -17.48 -23.89 21.36
N VAL A 709 -18.23 -23.01 20.70
CA VAL A 709 -19.67 -23.18 20.48
C VAL A 709 -19.96 -24.41 19.61
N PHE A 710 -19.17 -24.60 18.55
CA PHE A 710 -19.37 -25.68 17.60
C PHE A 710 -18.89 -27.01 18.18
N GLU A 711 -17.76 -27.03 18.89
CA GLU A 711 -17.23 -28.21 19.57
C GLU A 711 -18.16 -28.72 20.67
N ASN A 712 -18.82 -27.83 21.40
CA ASN A 712 -19.83 -28.22 22.38
C ASN A 712 -21.18 -28.62 21.77
N LYS A 713 -21.40 -28.37 20.48
CA LYS A 713 -22.66 -28.72 19.80
C LYS A 713 -22.62 -30.10 19.17
N LYS A 714 -23.69 -30.89 19.42
CA LYS A 714 -24.01 -32.11 18.68
C LYS A 714 -25.43 -32.06 18.14
N PHE A 715 -25.59 -32.39 16.87
CA PHE A 715 -26.89 -32.55 16.24
C PHE A 715 -27.16 -34.04 15.99
N TRP A 716 -28.17 -34.58 16.67
CA TRP A 716 -28.36 -36.03 16.77
C TRP A 716 -29.06 -36.66 15.56
N ASN A 717 -29.82 -35.88 14.78
CA ASN A 717 -30.61 -36.38 13.67
C ASN A 717 -30.61 -35.41 12.49
N ALA A 718 -30.57 -35.94 11.28
CA ALA A 718 -30.84 -35.19 10.06
C ALA A 718 -32.28 -34.65 10.06
N PRO A 719 -32.52 -33.40 9.68
CA PRO A 719 -33.86 -32.84 9.49
C PRO A 719 -34.53 -33.48 8.27
N ALA A 720 -35.87 -33.51 8.27
CA ALA A 720 -36.63 -33.89 7.09
C ALA A 720 -36.31 -32.95 5.90
N ASN A 721 -36.43 -33.46 4.67
CA ASN A 721 -36.29 -32.65 3.46
C ASN A 721 -37.31 -31.49 3.50
N PRO A 722 -36.89 -30.22 3.32
CA PRO A 722 -37.79 -29.06 3.29
C PRO A 722 -38.61 -28.98 2.00
N ASN A 723 -38.25 -29.76 0.98
CA ASN A 723 -39.00 -29.90 -0.28
C ASN A 723 -40.02 -31.05 -0.22
#